data_AF-A0A536ALS6-F1
#
_entry.id   AF-A0A536ALS6-F1
#
_cell.length_a   1.000
_cell.length_b   1.000
_cell.length_c   1.000
_cell.angle_alpha   90.00
_cell.angle_beta   90.00
_cell.angle_gamma   90.00
#
_symmetry.space_group_name_H-M   'P 1'
#
loop_
_entity.id
_entity.type
_entity.pdbx_description
1 polymer ?
#
loop_
_entity_poly.entity_id
_entity_poly.type
_entity_poly.pdbx_seq_one_letter_code
_entity_poly.pdbx_strand_id
1 'polypeptide(L)'
;MSAPAYAHAVQNPAAAMAFRRPITISGFGIRGWRPFALAAGAALIASAVFTGWTAFHWVSDQATIDLDDIGEAAAAFIAAGSCALAAARNASRTRVAWLFLAASAFSWGAGEVVWTVYEVGLGISVPFPSAADLGFLLAVPFAVAGVLAFTSTPTRLATRGQTVLSGTIVALSLLFIAWAFGLGKVYESSPATPAAQAIGLAYPIGDIITATALIVALQRARRADVGRLALLLGGLAFNALADSAFAYLTANGTYGALGSVLDTGWVVGYLLIALAPLWPAGRHDAEKADGSIQLWQLALPWVAVTAGAIVVFRQAITDQNLDRFETALAGGIGLLFVASHVLSHRDSHGLLLNSQRAEAQVERRNRLLNEILAHAPLGIARVGPDMNVIDVNPRMAGLLRTSPEKMTGTPVATYLHPDEFARVFEIFQPLWRGAADSVESDSRALRTDGTEVWLHWSATGVRNAAGHISYFLAMYEDTDAEHAANEAAAAHLAGLERLNRLKSEFVSLVSHEFRTALVGISGFSEMIRDEDVSLEETKAYATDINKESERLNRMINDMLDLDRIEAGRLTLHPQAVAINDLLEDGADRARASSERHVIVTHLDPELPISQCDPDRSAQVIANLLSNGVRYSPDGGEIAVSSESREGVIDVSI
;
A
#
# COMPACT_ATOMS: atom_id res chain seq x y z
N MET A 1 -24.73 -11.46 27.41
CA MET A 1 -23.81 -11.43 26.25
C MET A 1 -22.65 -10.51 26.63
N SER A 2 -21.74 -10.97 27.50
CA SER A 2 -20.47 -11.66 27.19
C SER A 2 -19.41 -10.76 26.56
N ALA A 3 -18.79 -9.94 27.40
CA ALA A 3 -17.45 -9.37 27.22
C ALA A 3 -16.38 -10.36 27.73
N PRO A 4 -15.13 -10.31 27.25
CA PRO A 4 -14.01 -10.81 28.01
C PRO A 4 -13.06 -9.68 28.44
N ALA A 5 -12.75 -9.71 29.73
CA ALA A 5 -11.72 -8.95 30.40
C ALA A 5 -10.31 -9.39 29.96
N TYR A 6 -9.38 -8.43 29.84
CA TYR A 6 -7.96 -8.71 29.81
C TYR A 6 -7.30 -8.17 31.07
N ALA A 7 -6.74 -9.09 31.85
CA ALA A 7 -6.08 -8.87 33.13
C ALA A 7 -4.63 -8.38 32.96
N HIS A 8 -4.20 -7.59 33.94
CA HIS A 8 -2.82 -7.17 34.16
C HIS A 8 -1.85 -8.36 34.30
N ALA A 9 -0.68 -8.25 33.67
CA ALA A 9 0.54 -8.94 34.08
C ALA A 9 1.71 -7.93 34.09
N VAL A 10 2.36 -7.81 35.24
CA VAL A 10 3.50 -6.95 35.53
C VAL A 10 4.80 -7.76 35.40
N GLN A 11 5.88 -7.06 35.00
CA GLN A 11 7.33 -7.37 35.10
C GLN A 11 7.97 -8.34 34.10
N ASN A 12 8.91 -7.79 33.30
CA ASN A 12 10.29 -8.28 33.31
C ASN A 12 11.30 -7.22 32.77
N PRO A 13 12.23 -6.68 33.59
CA PRO A 13 13.34 -5.85 33.14
C PRO A 13 14.58 -6.73 32.93
N ALA A 14 14.72 -7.34 31.76
CA ALA A 14 15.92 -8.11 31.40
C ALA A 14 16.13 -8.15 29.88
N ALA A 15 16.61 -7.04 29.32
CA ALA A 15 17.21 -7.03 27.97
C ALA A 15 18.29 -5.93 27.86
N ALA A 16 19.16 -5.86 28.87
CA ALA A 16 20.49 -5.27 28.73
C ALA A 16 21.51 -6.43 28.69
N MET A 17 22.49 -6.32 27.79
CA MET A 17 23.61 -7.25 27.52
C MET A 17 23.32 -8.46 26.63
N ALA A 18 23.78 -8.38 25.36
CA ALA A 18 24.79 -9.31 24.80
C ALA A 18 24.97 -9.09 23.28
N PHE A 19 25.69 -8.03 22.87
CA PHE A 19 26.32 -7.98 21.55
C PHE A 19 27.85 -7.98 21.70
N ARG A 20 28.40 -9.14 22.01
CA ARG A 20 29.76 -9.53 21.64
C ARG A 20 29.70 -10.92 21.03
N ARG A 21 29.57 -11.01 19.70
CA ARG A 21 29.86 -12.26 18.99
C ARG A 21 31.37 -12.36 18.79
N PRO A 22 32.01 -13.51 19.09
CA PRO A 22 33.41 -13.70 18.78
C PRO A 22 33.57 -13.76 17.25
N ILE A 23 34.45 -12.92 16.72
CA ILE A 23 34.92 -13.00 15.32
C ILE A 23 35.70 -14.30 15.21
N THR A 24 35.07 -15.31 14.59
CA THR A 24 35.76 -16.54 14.19
C THR A 24 36.32 -16.31 12.79
N ILE A 25 37.63 -16.11 12.70
CA ILE A 25 38.34 -16.09 11.43
C ILE A 25 38.43 -17.55 10.96
N SER A 26 37.63 -17.92 9.97
CA SER A 26 37.84 -19.14 9.18
C SER A 26 38.10 -18.75 7.73
N GLY A 27 39.25 -19.18 7.20
CA GLY A 27 39.65 -18.95 5.82
C GLY A 27 38.51 -19.19 4.84
N PHE A 28 38.27 -18.18 3.99
CA PHE A 28 37.21 -18.04 2.98
C PHE A 28 35.77 -17.69 3.43
N GLY A 29 35.50 -17.47 4.72
CA GLY A 29 34.33 -16.66 5.11
C GLY A 29 32.91 -17.22 4.84
N ILE A 30 32.74 -18.48 4.44
CA ILE A 30 31.42 -19.09 4.18
C ILE A 30 31.08 -20.12 5.26
N ARG A 31 30.07 -19.82 6.11
CA ARG A 31 29.54 -20.76 7.13
C ARG A 31 29.02 -22.04 6.45
N GLY A 32 29.49 -23.21 6.88
CA GLY A 32 29.01 -24.52 6.41
C GLY A 32 29.84 -25.22 5.33
N TRP A 33 30.93 -24.61 4.84
CA TRP A 33 31.78 -25.18 3.77
C TRP A 33 32.74 -26.30 4.23
N ARG A 34 33.12 -26.30 5.52
CA ARG A 34 34.08 -27.26 6.10
C ARG A 34 33.73 -28.75 5.91
N PRO A 35 32.51 -29.23 6.23
CA PRO A 35 32.16 -30.63 6.05
C PRO A 35 32.17 -31.06 4.58
N PHE A 36 31.74 -30.17 3.67
CA PHE A 36 31.81 -30.42 2.23
C PHE A 36 33.26 -30.54 1.75
N ALA A 37 34.14 -29.60 2.13
CA ALA A 37 35.54 -29.61 1.71
C ALA A 37 36.30 -30.86 2.20
N LEU A 38 36.03 -31.32 3.42
CA LEU A 38 36.61 -32.56 3.96
C LEU A 38 36.12 -33.80 3.20
N ALA A 39 34.81 -33.90 2.96
CA ALA A 39 34.25 -35.01 2.19
C ALA A 39 34.76 -35.01 0.74
N ALA A 40 34.84 -33.84 0.10
CA ALA A 40 35.34 -33.69 -1.26
C ALA A 40 36.84 -34.05 -1.35
N GLY A 41 37.64 -33.67 -0.36
CA GLY A 41 39.04 -34.08 -0.26
C GLY A 41 39.20 -35.59 -0.10
N ALA A 42 38.37 -36.22 0.75
CA ALA A 42 38.37 -37.67 0.92
C ALA A 42 37.95 -38.41 -0.36
N ALA A 43 36.90 -37.94 -1.05
CA ALA A 43 36.45 -38.49 -2.32
C ALA A 43 37.52 -38.38 -3.42
N LEU A 44 38.22 -37.25 -3.49
CA LEU A 44 39.31 -37.04 -4.45
C LEU A 44 40.49 -38.00 -4.19
N ILE A 45 40.88 -38.15 -2.92
CA ILE A 45 41.95 -39.08 -2.53
C ILE A 45 41.53 -40.52 -2.83
N ALA A 46 40.32 -40.92 -2.46
CA ALA A 46 39.78 -42.24 -2.75
C ALA A 46 39.76 -42.53 -4.25
N SER A 47 39.29 -41.58 -5.06
CA SER A 47 39.27 -41.70 -6.53
C SER A 47 40.69 -41.82 -7.10
N ALA A 48 41.64 -41.01 -6.64
CA ALA A 48 43.02 -41.04 -7.12
C ALA A 48 43.76 -42.33 -6.73
N VAL A 49 43.51 -42.85 -5.52
CA VAL A 49 44.06 -44.14 -5.06
C VAL A 49 43.46 -45.29 -5.87
N PHE A 50 42.15 -45.29 -6.09
CA PHE A 50 41.47 -46.29 -6.90
C PHE A 50 41.98 -46.30 -8.34
N THR A 51 42.03 -45.12 -8.99
CA THR A 51 42.58 -44.96 -10.36
C THR A 51 44.02 -45.45 -10.44
N GLY A 52 44.85 -45.10 -9.44
CA GLY A 52 46.25 -45.52 -9.41
C GLY A 52 46.38 -47.04 -9.22
N TRP A 53 45.51 -47.65 -8.44
CA TRP A 53 45.52 -49.09 -8.22
C TRP A 53 45.13 -49.85 -9.49
N THR A 54 44.02 -49.48 -10.13
CA THR A 54 43.54 -50.13 -11.37
C THR A 54 44.46 -49.86 -12.57
N ALA A 55 45.11 -48.69 -12.63
CA ALA A 55 46.06 -48.40 -13.71
C ALA A 55 47.39 -49.17 -13.59
N PHE A 56 47.91 -49.33 -12.37
CA PHE A 56 49.30 -49.79 -12.15
C PHE A 56 49.42 -51.19 -11.53
N HIS A 57 48.32 -51.83 -11.12
CA HIS A 57 48.28 -53.23 -10.67
C HIS A 57 49.33 -53.58 -9.60
N TRP A 58 49.41 -52.78 -8.53
CA TRP A 58 50.55 -52.79 -7.60
C TRP A 58 50.77 -54.09 -6.79
N VAL A 59 49.78 -54.98 -6.69
CA VAL A 59 49.83 -56.17 -5.81
C VAL A 59 49.65 -57.47 -6.59
N SER A 60 48.47 -57.70 -7.14
CA SER A 60 48.17 -58.84 -8.01
C SER A 60 46.90 -58.58 -8.82
N ASP A 61 46.72 -59.33 -9.90
CA ASP A 61 45.54 -59.23 -10.76
C ASP A 61 44.25 -59.53 -9.98
N GLN A 62 44.23 -60.60 -9.17
CA GLN A 62 43.09 -60.94 -8.32
C GLN A 62 42.80 -59.86 -7.27
N ALA A 63 43.83 -59.29 -6.63
CA ALA A 63 43.63 -58.22 -5.65
C ALA A 63 43.18 -56.91 -6.31
N THR A 64 43.41 -56.75 -7.62
CA THR A 64 42.92 -55.61 -8.39
C THR A 64 41.43 -55.80 -8.69
N ILE A 65 41.03 -56.97 -9.17
CA ILE A 65 39.62 -57.35 -9.39
C ILE A 65 38.80 -57.26 -8.10
N ASP A 66 39.31 -57.84 -7.01
CA ASP A 66 38.62 -57.78 -5.71
C ASP A 66 38.44 -56.34 -5.21
N LEU A 67 39.42 -55.46 -5.44
CA LEU A 67 39.33 -54.05 -5.04
C LEU A 67 38.38 -53.26 -5.94
N ASP A 68 38.35 -53.58 -7.23
CA ASP A 68 37.53 -52.93 -8.25
C ASP A 68 36.04 -53.14 -7.92
N ASP A 69 35.57 -54.38 -7.92
CA ASP A 69 34.19 -54.79 -7.60
C ASP A 69 33.73 -54.29 -6.23
N ILE A 70 34.56 -54.48 -5.19
CA ILE A 70 34.22 -54.06 -3.82
C ILE A 70 34.22 -52.53 -3.72
N GLY A 71 35.14 -51.85 -4.40
CA GLY A 71 35.28 -50.41 -4.41
C GLY A 71 34.10 -49.72 -5.08
N GLU A 72 33.62 -50.29 -6.18
CA GLU A 72 32.43 -49.84 -6.90
C GLU A 72 31.15 -50.00 -6.09
N ALA A 73 30.92 -51.19 -5.53
CA ALA A 73 29.79 -51.44 -4.64
C ALA A 73 29.81 -50.49 -3.43
N ALA A 74 30.99 -50.30 -2.82
CA ALA A 74 31.16 -49.40 -1.69
C ALA A 74 30.84 -47.93 -2.06
N ALA A 75 31.32 -47.44 -3.21
CA ALA A 75 31.03 -46.10 -3.68
C ALA A 75 29.52 -45.88 -3.89
N ALA A 76 28.85 -46.85 -4.52
CA ALA A 76 27.40 -46.81 -4.74
C ALA A 76 26.60 -46.82 -3.43
N PHE A 77 26.96 -47.66 -2.46
CA PHE A 77 26.29 -47.66 -1.15
C PHE A 77 26.57 -46.39 -0.32
N ILE A 78 27.76 -45.79 -0.43
CA ILE A 78 28.07 -44.49 0.17
C ILE A 78 27.17 -43.41 -0.43
N ALA A 79 26.98 -43.40 -1.75
CA ALA A 79 26.07 -42.49 -2.44
C ALA A 79 24.61 -42.70 -2.00
N ALA A 80 24.16 -43.95 -1.92
CA ALA A 80 22.83 -44.31 -1.45
C ALA A 80 22.57 -43.84 -0.01
N GLY A 81 23.53 -44.10 0.90
CA GLY A 81 23.46 -43.68 2.30
C GLY A 81 23.47 -42.15 2.45
N SER A 82 24.32 -41.44 1.70
CA SER A 82 24.36 -39.98 1.71
C SER A 82 23.04 -39.37 1.24
N CYS A 83 22.47 -39.89 0.15
CA CYS A 83 21.16 -39.46 -0.36
C CYS A 83 20.02 -39.81 0.60
N ALA A 84 20.02 -40.99 1.23
CA ALA A 84 19.01 -41.39 2.21
C ALA A 84 19.04 -40.51 3.47
N LEU A 85 20.24 -40.19 3.98
CA LEU A 85 20.41 -39.25 5.10
C LEU A 85 19.93 -37.85 4.73
N ALA A 86 20.17 -37.41 3.49
CA ALA A 86 19.66 -36.14 2.98
C ALA A 86 18.12 -36.14 2.85
N ALA A 87 17.52 -37.26 2.44
CA ALA A 87 16.07 -37.43 2.42
C ALA A 87 15.47 -37.35 3.83
N ALA A 88 16.11 -37.94 4.84
CA ALA A 88 15.65 -37.89 6.22
C ALA A 88 15.75 -36.49 6.85
N ARG A 89 16.71 -35.68 6.41
CA ARG A 89 16.97 -34.32 6.94
C ARG A 89 16.15 -33.21 6.26
N ASN A 90 15.62 -33.46 5.07
CA ASN A 90 14.85 -32.47 4.32
C ASN A 90 13.35 -32.78 4.41
N ALA A 91 12.53 -31.76 4.69
CA ALA A 91 11.08 -31.84 4.52
C ALA A 91 10.69 -31.32 3.13
N SER A 92 9.59 -31.83 2.54
CA SER A 92 9.00 -31.48 1.22
C SER A 92 9.50 -32.30 0.00
N ARG A 93 9.48 -31.73 -1.21
CA ARG A 93 9.71 -32.39 -2.51
C ARG A 93 11.16 -32.83 -2.74
N THR A 94 12.13 -32.13 -2.14
CA THR A 94 13.54 -32.51 -2.19
C THR A 94 13.78 -33.86 -1.48
N ARG A 95 12.95 -34.24 -0.50
CA ARG A 95 12.97 -35.58 0.09
C ARG A 95 12.69 -36.67 -0.93
N VAL A 96 11.69 -36.47 -1.78
CA VAL A 96 11.32 -37.45 -2.82
C VAL A 96 12.44 -37.58 -3.84
N ALA A 97 13.06 -36.46 -4.23
CA ALA A 97 14.21 -36.46 -5.12
C ALA A 97 15.40 -37.26 -4.56
N TRP A 98 15.74 -37.02 -3.28
CA TRP A 98 16.80 -37.77 -2.60
C TRP A 98 16.47 -39.25 -2.40
N LEU A 99 15.21 -39.62 -2.16
CA LEU A 99 14.79 -41.03 -2.05
C LEU A 99 14.97 -41.76 -3.38
N PHE A 100 14.63 -41.14 -4.50
CA PHE A 100 14.83 -41.75 -5.82
C PHE A 100 16.32 -41.89 -6.18
N LEU A 101 17.15 -40.88 -5.88
CA LEU A 101 18.60 -41.02 -6.06
C LEU A 101 19.22 -42.08 -5.14
N ALA A 102 18.73 -42.20 -3.90
CA ALA A 102 19.15 -43.26 -2.99
C ALA A 102 18.75 -44.64 -3.51
N ALA A 103 17.52 -44.79 -4.02
CA ALA A 103 17.03 -46.02 -4.62
C ALA A 103 17.82 -46.40 -5.89
N SER A 104 18.19 -45.41 -6.71
CA SER A 104 19.04 -45.61 -7.88
C SER A 104 20.42 -46.15 -7.50
N ALA A 105 21.16 -45.46 -6.63
CA ALA A 105 22.48 -45.88 -6.19
C ALA A 105 22.45 -47.23 -5.45
N PHE A 106 21.42 -47.49 -4.65
CA PHE A 106 21.22 -48.78 -3.98
C PHE A 106 20.94 -49.91 -4.98
N SER A 107 20.09 -49.66 -5.99
CA SER A 107 19.77 -50.63 -7.02
C SER A 107 21.00 -51.03 -7.83
N TRP A 108 21.81 -50.04 -8.24
CA TRP A 108 23.05 -50.31 -8.96
C TRP A 108 24.06 -51.05 -8.06
N GLY A 109 24.27 -50.59 -6.82
CA GLY A 109 25.17 -51.27 -5.88
C GLY A 109 24.74 -52.70 -5.52
N ALA A 110 23.43 -52.97 -5.51
CA ALA A 110 22.92 -54.34 -5.35
C ALA A 110 23.18 -55.21 -6.59
N GLY A 111 23.12 -54.62 -7.80
CA GLY A 111 23.57 -55.26 -9.04
C GLY A 111 25.06 -55.60 -8.96
N GLU A 112 25.86 -54.65 -8.50
CA GLU A 112 27.31 -54.81 -8.36
C GLU A 112 27.68 -55.90 -7.36
N VAL A 113 27.02 -55.97 -6.20
CA VAL A 113 27.22 -57.09 -5.25
C VAL A 113 26.92 -58.45 -5.88
N VAL A 114 25.89 -58.54 -6.75
CA VAL A 114 25.58 -59.78 -7.47
C VAL A 114 26.69 -60.08 -8.48
N TRP A 115 27.22 -59.07 -9.17
CA TRP A 115 28.38 -59.18 -10.07
C TRP A 115 29.61 -59.71 -9.32
N THR A 116 29.98 -59.06 -8.20
CA THR A 116 31.09 -59.48 -7.33
C THR A 116 30.95 -60.92 -6.84
N VAL A 117 29.73 -61.37 -6.51
CA VAL A 117 29.51 -62.77 -6.08
C VAL A 117 29.83 -63.76 -7.20
N TYR A 118 29.56 -63.42 -8.46
CA TYR A 118 29.91 -64.27 -9.59
C TYR A 118 31.42 -64.25 -9.87
N GLU A 119 32.02 -63.07 -9.96
CA GLU A 119 33.41 -62.90 -10.39
C GLU A 119 34.41 -63.21 -9.27
N VAL A 120 34.26 -62.58 -8.10
CA VAL A 120 35.15 -62.79 -6.93
C VAL A 120 34.73 -64.02 -6.12
N GLY A 121 33.42 -64.21 -5.90
CA GLY A 121 32.92 -65.26 -5.02
C GLY A 121 32.95 -66.66 -5.63
N LEU A 122 32.53 -66.78 -6.89
CA LEU A 122 32.39 -68.05 -7.61
C LEU A 122 33.49 -68.27 -8.66
N GLY A 123 34.28 -67.25 -8.99
CA GLY A 123 35.37 -67.35 -9.98
C GLY A 123 34.89 -67.63 -11.40
N ILE A 124 33.65 -67.24 -11.73
CA ILE A 124 33.05 -67.45 -13.05
C ILE A 124 32.75 -66.11 -13.73
N SER A 125 32.97 -66.06 -15.05
CA SER A 125 32.55 -64.91 -15.86
C SER A 125 31.04 -64.72 -15.74
N VAL A 126 30.59 -63.51 -15.48
CA VAL A 126 29.17 -63.21 -15.28
C VAL A 126 28.35 -63.59 -16.53
N PRO A 127 27.31 -64.44 -16.39
CA PRO A 127 26.52 -64.87 -17.55
C PRO A 127 25.65 -63.72 -18.06
N PHE A 128 25.59 -63.50 -19.37
CA PHE A 128 24.72 -62.47 -19.95
C PHE A 128 23.48 -63.10 -20.61
N PRO A 129 22.24 -62.72 -20.20
CA PRO A 129 21.86 -61.83 -19.09
C PRO A 129 21.96 -62.51 -17.71
N SER A 130 22.21 -61.71 -16.68
CA SER A 130 22.41 -62.05 -15.27
C SER A 130 21.34 -61.45 -14.35
N ALA A 131 21.37 -61.84 -13.07
CA ALA A 131 20.61 -61.16 -12.02
C ALA A 131 21.17 -59.76 -11.67
N ALA A 132 22.42 -59.45 -12.01
CA ALA A 132 23.02 -58.12 -11.81
C ALA A 132 22.40 -57.07 -12.75
N ASP A 133 22.06 -57.46 -13.98
CA ASP A 133 21.41 -56.60 -14.98
C ASP A 133 20.10 -55.97 -14.48
N LEU A 134 19.36 -56.69 -13.62
CA LEU A 134 18.14 -56.15 -13.00
C LEU A 134 18.45 -54.93 -12.13
N GLY A 135 19.53 -54.97 -11.36
CA GLY A 135 19.97 -53.87 -10.49
C GLY A 135 20.42 -52.66 -11.29
N PHE A 136 21.23 -52.88 -12.32
CA PHE A 136 21.76 -51.84 -13.21
C PHE A 136 20.64 -51.15 -14.02
N LEU A 137 19.72 -51.92 -14.63
CA LEU A 137 18.63 -51.35 -15.42
C LEU A 137 17.57 -50.62 -14.57
N LEU A 138 17.31 -51.09 -13.34
CA LEU A 138 16.41 -50.39 -12.42
C LEU A 138 17.01 -49.09 -11.88
N ALA A 139 18.34 -48.93 -11.88
CA ALA A 139 18.99 -47.72 -11.40
C ALA A 139 18.67 -46.49 -12.27
N VAL A 140 18.53 -46.67 -13.58
CA VAL A 140 18.25 -45.61 -14.57
C VAL A 140 16.91 -44.88 -14.33
N PRO A 141 15.74 -45.55 -14.29
CA PRO A 141 14.47 -44.87 -14.06
C PRO A 141 14.41 -44.16 -12.70
N PHE A 142 15.07 -44.71 -11.67
CA PHE A 142 15.19 -44.05 -10.37
C PHE A 142 16.08 -42.80 -10.44
N ALA A 143 17.22 -42.85 -11.14
CA ALA A 143 18.09 -41.69 -11.33
C ALA A 143 17.35 -40.53 -12.01
N VAL A 144 16.64 -40.84 -13.09
CA VAL A 144 15.82 -39.89 -13.86
C VAL A 144 14.71 -39.29 -12.99
N ALA A 145 13.98 -40.12 -12.25
CA ALA A 145 12.93 -39.66 -11.35
C ALA A 145 13.48 -38.72 -10.25
N GLY A 146 14.67 -39.04 -9.71
CA GLY A 146 15.35 -38.21 -8.72
C GLY A 146 15.74 -36.85 -9.28
N VAL A 147 16.38 -36.81 -10.45
CA VAL A 147 16.80 -35.57 -11.12
C VAL A 147 15.60 -34.68 -11.49
N LEU A 148 14.51 -35.25 -12.02
CA LEU A 148 13.31 -34.48 -12.38
C LEU A 148 12.54 -33.96 -11.16
N ALA A 149 12.63 -34.65 -10.02
CA ALA A 149 12.04 -34.20 -8.76
C ALA A 149 12.76 -32.97 -8.15
N PHE A 150 14.05 -32.74 -8.46
CA PHE A 150 14.75 -31.51 -8.07
C PHE A 150 14.30 -30.27 -8.86
N THR A 151 13.90 -30.44 -10.12
CA THR A 151 13.74 -29.33 -11.08
C THR A 151 12.28 -28.96 -11.35
N SER A 152 11.32 -29.61 -10.69
CA SER A 152 9.88 -29.43 -10.91
C SER A 152 9.27 -28.34 -10.02
N THR A 153 9.41 -27.09 -10.45
CA THR A 153 8.53 -25.99 -9.99
C THR A 153 7.14 -26.18 -10.63
N PRO A 154 6.02 -25.84 -9.96
CA PRO A 154 4.71 -25.79 -10.60
C PRO A 154 4.71 -24.76 -11.74
N THR A 155 4.98 -25.23 -12.94
CA THR A 155 4.88 -24.46 -14.19
C THR A 155 3.50 -24.66 -14.81
N ARG A 156 3.02 -23.66 -15.56
CA ARG A 156 1.76 -23.74 -16.31
C ARG A 156 1.78 -24.96 -17.24
N LEU A 157 0.61 -25.54 -17.53
CA LEU A 157 0.46 -26.72 -18.41
C LEU A 157 1.20 -26.58 -19.76
N ALA A 158 1.22 -25.37 -20.35
CA ALA A 158 1.93 -25.06 -21.60
C ALA A 158 3.46 -25.29 -21.50
N THR A 159 4.10 -24.77 -20.45
CA THR A 159 5.54 -24.93 -20.19
C THR A 159 5.95 -26.37 -19.86
N ARG A 160 5.04 -27.22 -19.38
CA ARG A 160 5.31 -28.65 -19.18
C ARG A 160 5.40 -29.40 -20.50
N GLY A 161 4.46 -29.15 -21.42
CA GLY A 161 4.44 -29.76 -22.75
C GLY A 161 5.72 -29.47 -23.53
N GLN A 162 6.19 -28.22 -23.52
CA GLN A 162 7.42 -27.84 -24.20
C GLN A 162 8.66 -28.54 -23.65
N THR A 163 8.77 -28.71 -22.32
CA THR A 163 9.95 -29.40 -21.75
C THR A 163 9.95 -30.88 -22.11
N VAL A 164 8.79 -31.54 -22.03
CA VAL A 164 8.68 -32.95 -22.44
C VAL A 164 9.08 -33.09 -23.90
N LEU A 165 8.56 -32.21 -24.77
CA LEU A 165 8.85 -32.22 -26.19
C LEU A 165 10.33 -31.96 -26.49
N SER A 166 10.94 -30.96 -25.86
CA SER A 166 12.38 -30.68 -25.98
C SER A 166 13.23 -31.86 -25.48
N GLY A 167 12.85 -32.50 -24.37
CA GLY A 167 13.49 -33.71 -23.88
C GLY A 167 13.37 -34.87 -24.86
N THR A 168 12.18 -35.11 -25.40
CA THR A 168 11.96 -36.16 -26.41
C THR A 168 12.78 -35.90 -27.69
N ILE A 169 12.87 -34.65 -28.16
CA ILE A 169 13.71 -34.29 -29.30
C ILE A 169 15.18 -34.62 -29.04
N VAL A 170 15.70 -34.26 -27.86
CA VAL A 170 17.08 -34.56 -27.48
C VAL A 170 17.30 -36.08 -27.40
N ALA A 171 16.41 -36.83 -26.74
CA ALA A 171 16.51 -38.28 -26.63
C ALA A 171 16.52 -38.98 -28.00
N LEU A 172 15.57 -38.63 -28.88
CA LEU A 172 15.50 -39.21 -30.21
C LEU A 172 16.71 -38.81 -31.08
N SER A 173 17.23 -37.59 -30.92
CA SER A 173 18.44 -37.14 -31.64
C SER A 173 19.68 -37.90 -31.19
N LEU A 174 19.84 -38.14 -29.87
CA LEU A 174 20.93 -38.96 -29.34
C LEU A 174 20.80 -40.42 -29.77
N LEU A 175 19.59 -40.99 -29.76
CA LEU A 175 19.33 -42.34 -30.26
C LEU A 175 19.67 -42.46 -31.74
N PHE A 176 19.26 -41.48 -32.55
CA PHE A 176 19.60 -41.42 -33.97
C PHE A 176 21.12 -41.42 -34.19
N ILE A 177 21.86 -40.59 -33.44
CA ILE A 177 23.32 -40.53 -33.51
C ILE A 177 23.93 -41.88 -33.08
N ALA A 178 23.51 -42.44 -31.94
CA ALA A 178 24.03 -43.72 -31.46
C ALA A 178 23.78 -44.86 -32.46
N TRP A 179 22.59 -44.90 -33.07
CA TRP A 179 22.24 -45.86 -34.11
C TRP A 179 23.16 -45.74 -35.33
N ALA A 180 23.33 -44.53 -35.85
CA ALA A 180 24.16 -44.21 -37.00
C ALA A 180 25.65 -44.54 -36.81
N PHE A 181 26.17 -44.44 -35.60
CA PHE A 181 27.59 -44.72 -35.30
C PHE A 181 27.90 -46.19 -35.05
N GLY A 182 26.90 -47.06 -34.96
CA GLY A 182 27.13 -48.52 -34.92
C GLY A 182 26.15 -49.32 -34.09
N LEU A 183 25.30 -48.70 -33.25
CA LEU A 183 24.36 -49.45 -32.41
C LEU A 183 23.41 -50.32 -33.23
N GLY A 184 22.96 -49.86 -34.40
CA GLY A 184 22.12 -50.65 -35.31
C GLY A 184 22.84 -51.88 -35.86
N LYS A 185 24.12 -51.74 -36.23
CA LYS A 185 24.93 -52.87 -36.72
C LYS A 185 25.16 -53.92 -35.65
N VAL A 186 25.46 -53.49 -34.42
CA VAL A 186 25.64 -54.39 -33.26
C VAL A 186 24.34 -55.15 -32.95
N TYR A 187 23.18 -54.49 -33.08
CA TYR A 187 21.89 -55.14 -32.90
C TYR A 187 21.61 -56.19 -33.98
N GLU A 188 21.80 -55.85 -35.25
CA GLU A 188 21.50 -56.73 -36.38
C GLU A 188 22.48 -57.92 -36.49
N SER A 189 23.73 -57.75 -36.06
CA SER A 189 24.77 -58.78 -36.14
C SER A 189 24.88 -59.69 -34.91
N SER A 190 24.05 -59.49 -33.87
CA SER A 190 24.19 -60.22 -32.61
C SER A 190 23.61 -61.64 -32.68
N PRO A 191 24.40 -62.70 -32.41
CA PRO A 191 23.92 -64.09 -32.38
C PRO A 191 23.11 -64.44 -31.10
N ALA A 192 22.86 -63.47 -30.22
CA ALA A 192 22.21 -63.68 -28.94
C ALA A 192 20.68 -63.93 -29.06
N THR A 193 20.07 -64.48 -28.01
CA THR A 193 18.60 -64.67 -27.96
C THR A 193 17.87 -63.33 -27.98
N PRO A 194 16.61 -63.24 -28.46
CA PRO A 194 15.86 -61.99 -28.49
C PRO A 194 15.75 -61.28 -27.12
N ALA A 195 15.70 -62.05 -26.03
CA ALA A 195 15.69 -61.51 -24.67
C ALA A 195 17.05 -60.90 -24.27
N ALA A 196 18.16 -61.56 -24.58
CA ALA A 196 19.50 -61.04 -24.35
C ALA A 196 19.79 -59.79 -25.20
N GLN A 197 19.31 -59.77 -26.45
CA GLN A 197 19.39 -58.59 -27.31
C GLN A 197 18.58 -57.41 -26.75
N ALA A 198 17.37 -57.66 -26.23
CA ALA A 198 16.55 -56.61 -25.61
C ALA A 198 17.21 -56.01 -24.37
N ILE A 199 17.83 -56.85 -23.52
CA ILE A 199 18.58 -56.40 -22.34
C ILE A 199 19.84 -55.62 -22.77
N GLY A 200 20.56 -56.09 -23.80
CA GLY A 200 21.72 -55.40 -24.35
C GLY A 200 21.39 -54.02 -24.93
N LEU A 201 20.22 -53.86 -25.55
CA LEU A 201 19.74 -52.54 -26.03
C LEU A 201 19.30 -51.61 -24.90
N ALA A 202 18.87 -52.17 -23.76
CA ALA A 202 18.40 -51.38 -22.64
C ALA A 202 19.52 -50.51 -22.03
N TYR A 203 20.78 -50.93 -22.12
CA TYR A 203 21.95 -50.17 -21.65
C TYR A 203 22.18 -48.87 -22.45
N PRO A 204 22.43 -48.88 -23.78
CA PRO A 204 22.56 -47.65 -24.57
C PRO A 204 21.30 -46.76 -24.54
N ILE A 205 20.11 -47.36 -24.49
CA ILE A 205 18.86 -46.60 -24.33
C ILE A 205 18.81 -45.93 -22.96
N GLY A 206 19.27 -46.61 -21.90
CA GLY A 206 19.41 -46.08 -20.55
C GLY A 206 20.34 -44.87 -20.49
N ASP A 207 21.48 -44.92 -21.19
CA ASP A 207 22.43 -43.80 -21.30
C ASP A 207 21.79 -42.59 -21.97
N ILE A 208 21.05 -42.80 -23.07
CA ILE A 208 20.33 -41.74 -23.78
C ILE A 208 19.26 -41.11 -22.89
N ILE A 209 18.51 -41.92 -22.15
CA ILE A 209 17.49 -41.45 -21.20
C ILE A 209 18.15 -40.62 -20.09
N THR A 210 19.26 -41.09 -19.53
CA THR A 210 20.02 -40.41 -18.49
C THR A 210 20.58 -39.08 -19.01
N ALA A 211 21.27 -39.07 -20.14
CA ALA A 211 21.80 -37.86 -20.79
C ALA A 211 20.69 -36.83 -21.08
N THR A 212 19.52 -37.29 -21.52
CA THR A 212 18.35 -36.42 -21.74
C THR A 212 17.86 -35.81 -20.44
N ALA A 213 17.72 -36.61 -19.37
CA ALA A 213 17.33 -36.13 -18.05
C ALA A 213 18.33 -35.10 -17.50
N LEU A 214 19.64 -35.31 -17.74
CA LEU A 214 20.70 -34.36 -17.38
C LEU A 214 20.50 -33.02 -18.08
N ILE A 215 20.28 -33.05 -19.39
CA ILE A 215 20.07 -31.85 -20.21
C ILE A 215 18.82 -31.08 -19.75
N VAL A 216 17.70 -31.77 -19.52
CA VAL A 216 16.46 -31.16 -19.03
C VAL A 216 16.67 -30.55 -17.64
N ALA A 217 17.45 -31.19 -16.78
CA ALA A 217 17.75 -30.67 -15.46
C ALA A 217 18.65 -29.43 -15.50
N LEU A 218 19.66 -29.40 -16.37
CA LEU A 218 20.51 -28.23 -16.61
C LEU A 218 19.72 -27.02 -17.12
N GLN A 219 18.73 -27.24 -17.97
CA GLN A 219 17.83 -26.18 -18.46
C GLN A 219 16.98 -25.56 -17.34
N ARG A 220 16.73 -26.32 -16.26
CA ARG A 220 15.84 -25.92 -15.17
C ARG A 220 16.57 -25.56 -13.87
N ALA A 221 17.88 -25.73 -13.83
CA ALA A 221 18.70 -25.41 -12.67
C ALA A 221 18.65 -23.90 -12.38
N ARG A 222 18.20 -23.51 -11.18
CA ARG A 222 18.26 -22.13 -10.70
C ARG A 222 19.67 -21.80 -10.25
N ARG A 223 20.10 -20.53 -10.34
CA ARG A 223 21.42 -20.06 -9.87
C ARG A 223 21.78 -20.52 -8.44
N ALA A 224 20.79 -20.57 -7.55
CA ALA A 224 20.97 -21.00 -6.15
C ALA A 224 21.24 -22.51 -5.97
N ASP A 225 20.87 -23.36 -6.94
CA ASP A 225 21.01 -24.82 -6.87
C ASP A 225 22.08 -25.38 -7.82
N VAL A 226 22.77 -24.51 -8.58
CA VAL A 226 23.74 -24.92 -9.62
C VAL A 226 24.83 -25.82 -9.08
N GLY A 227 25.39 -25.53 -7.89
CA GLY A 227 26.48 -26.33 -7.34
C GLY A 227 26.09 -27.77 -6.95
N ARG A 228 24.91 -27.94 -6.32
CA ARG A 228 24.35 -29.25 -5.98
C ARG A 228 24.02 -30.06 -7.22
N LEU A 229 23.33 -29.42 -8.16
CA LEU A 229 22.95 -30.04 -9.42
C LEU A 229 24.17 -30.36 -10.26
N ALA A 230 25.21 -29.51 -10.31
CA ALA A 230 26.43 -29.79 -11.04
C ALA A 230 27.15 -31.05 -10.54
N LEU A 231 27.17 -31.30 -9.23
CA LEU A 231 27.74 -32.54 -8.67
C LEU A 231 26.90 -33.77 -9.03
N LEU A 232 25.56 -33.69 -8.93
CA LEU A 232 24.67 -34.79 -9.32
C LEU A 232 24.78 -35.11 -10.81
N LEU A 233 24.74 -34.08 -11.65
CA LEU A 233 24.77 -34.20 -13.10
C LEU A 233 26.16 -34.61 -13.58
N GLY A 234 27.22 -34.11 -12.94
CA GLY A 234 28.58 -34.57 -13.16
C GLY A 234 28.74 -36.04 -12.83
N GLY A 235 28.23 -36.48 -11.67
CA GLY A 235 28.29 -37.88 -11.26
C GLY A 235 27.55 -38.83 -12.21
N LEU A 236 26.33 -38.47 -12.61
CA LEU A 236 25.57 -39.25 -13.60
C LEU A 236 26.22 -39.24 -14.99
N ALA A 237 26.90 -38.15 -15.37
CA ALA A 237 27.65 -38.09 -16.63
C ALA A 237 28.86 -39.02 -16.60
N PHE A 238 29.58 -39.11 -15.48
CA PHE A 238 30.67 -40.07 -15.29
C PHE A 238 30.16 -41.52 -15.38
N ASN A 239 29.03 -41.84 -14.74
CA ASN A 239 28.42 -43.17 -14.85
C ASN A 239 28.03 -43.50 -16.29
N ALA A 240 27.33 -42.61 -16.99
CA ALA A 240 26.92 -42.84 -18.38
C ALA A 240 28.12 -42.95 -19.34
N LEU A 241 29.21 -42.22 -19.09
CA LEU A 241 30.45 -42.37 -19.86
C LEU A 241 31.12 -43.71 -19.62
N ALA A 242 31.12 -44.20 -18.37
CA ALA A 242 31.66 -45.50 -18.02
C ALA A 242 30.82 -46.64 -18.64
N ASP A 243 29.48 -46.58 -18.52
CA ASP A 243 28.54 -47.53 -19.14
C ASP A 243 28.74 -47.61 -20.67
N SER A 244 28.84 -46.46 -21.34
CA SER A 244 29.10 -46.39 -22.79
C SER A 244 30.49 -46.93 -23.17
N ALA A 245 31.52 -46.67 -22.36
CA ALA A 245 32.88 -47.16 -22.62
C ALA A 245 32.98 -48.68 -22.42
N PHE A 246 32.33 -49.21 -21.38
CA PHE A 246 32.17 -50.64 -21.10
C PHE A 246 31.49 -51.36 -22.27
N ALA A 247 30.34 -50.84 -22.72
CA ALA A 247 29.60 -51.43 -23.84
C ALA A 247 30.43 -51.46 -25.14
N TYR A 248 31.17 -50.38 -25.43
CA TYR A 248 32.02 -50.29 -26.61
C TYR A 248 33.22 -51.27 -26.55
N LEU A 249 33.90 -51.36 -25.42
CA LEU A 249 35.04 -52.27 -25.26
C LEU A 249 34.62 -53.74 -25.26
N THR A 250 33.47 -54.04 -24.66
CA THR A 250 32.87 -55.38 -24.68
C THR A 250 32.51 -55.78 -26.11
N ALA A 251 31.91 -54.88 -26.90
CA ALA A 251 31.58 -55.14 -28.30
C ALA A 251 32.80 -55.38 -29.20
N ASN A 252 33.94 -54.74 -28.90
CA ASN A 252 35.20 -54.92 -29.63
C ASN A 252 36.06 -56.08 -29.10
N GLY A 253 35.61 -56.81 -28.07
CA GLY A 253 36.34 -57.92 -27.47
C GLY A 253 37.65 -57.51 -26.77
N THR A 254 37.78 -56.22 -26.44
CA THR A 254 38.96 -55.62 -25.80
C THR A 254 38.78 -55.37 -24.30
N TYR A 255 37.59 -55.60 -23.76
CA TYR A 255 37.36 -55.59 -22.32
C TYR A 255 37.93 -56.89 -21.71
N GLY A 256 38.96 -56.76 -20.89
CA GLY A 256 39.54 -57.89 -20.15
C GLY A 256 38.92 -58.00 -18.75
N ALA A 257 38.98 -59.17 -18.13
CA ALA A 257 38.60 -59.40 -16.72
C ALA A 257 39.58 -58.74 -15.72
N LEU A 258 40.40 -57.79 -16.17
CA LEU A 258 41.36 -57.03 -15.37
C LEU A 258 40.81 -55.61 -15.34
N GLY A 259 40.43 -55.13 -14.14
CA GLY A 259 39.83 -53.81 -13.94
C GLY A 259 40.47 -52.73 -14.80
N SER A 260 39.64 -52.05 -15.58
CA SER A 260 40.02 -51.02 -16.52
C SER A 260 40.12 -49.68 -15.81
N VAL A 261 40.97 -48.77 -16.31
CA VAL A 261 40.99 -47.37 -15.85
C VAL A 261 39.62 -46.69 -16.05
N LEU A 262 38.77 -47.25 -16.90
CA LEU A 262 37.40 -46.80 -17.14
C LEU A 262 36.45 -47.06 -15.96
N ASP A 263 36.76 -48.04 -15.13
CA ASP A 263 35.93 -48.52 -14.02
C ASP A 263 35.96 -47.51 -12.85
N THR A 264 37.04 -46.71 -12.84
CA THR A 264 37.15 -45.45 -12.08
C THR A 264 35.97 -44.50 -12.34
N GLY A 265 35.35 -44.54 -13.53
CA GLY A 265 34.22 -43.69 -13.89
C GLY A 265 33.00 -43.91 -12.98
N TRP A 266 32.66 -45.15 -12.63
CA TRP A 266 31.55 -45.44 -11.73
C TRP A 266 31.86 -45.02 -10.28
N VAL A 267 33.08 -45.28 -9.79
CA VAL A 267 33.51 -44.84 -8.45
C VAL A 267 33.47 -43.31 -8.33
N VAL A 268 34.07 -42.59 -9.28
CA VAL A 268 34.04 -41.12 -9.30
C VAL A 268 32.61 -40.60 -9.40
N GLY A 269 31.79 -41.23 -10.25
CA GLY A 269 30.42 -40.82 -10.46
C GLY A 269 29.55 -40.95 -9.20
N TYR A 270 29.61 -42.08 -8.51
CA TYR A 270 28.89 -42.27 -7.24
C TYR A 270 29.43 -41.39 -6.12
N LEU A 271 30.74 -41.16 -6.03
CA LEU A 271 31.30 -40.25 -5.04
C LEU A 271 30.86 -38.80 -5.27
N LEU A 272 30.74 -38.35 -6.52
CA LEU A 272 30.16 -37.04 -6.85
C LEU A 272 28.68 -36.94 -6.44
N ILE A 273 27.90 -37.99 -6.67
CA ILE A 273 26.50 -38.08 -6.19
C ILE A 273 26.46 -38.03 -4.66
N ALA A 274 27.39 -38.72 -3.97
CA ALA A 274 27.48 -38.72 -2.50
C ALA A 274 27.83 -37.35 -1.91
N LEU A 275 28.57 -36.51 -2.65
CA LEU A 275 28.95 -35.15 -2.25
C LEU A 275 27.83 -34.12 -2.45
N ALA A 276 26.92 -34.35 -3.39
CA ALA A 276 25.88 -33.39 -3.74
C ALA A 276 24.99 -32.95 -2.55
N PRO A 277 24.53 -33.84 -1.64
CA PRO A 277 23.76 -33.41 -0.47
C PRO A 277 24.53 -32.56 0.53
N LEU A 278 25.87 -32.63 0.52
CA LEU A 278 26.74 -31.91 1.45
C LEU A 278 27.04 -30.47 1.00
N TRP A 279 26.70 -30.12 -0.24
CA TRP A 279 26.95 -28.78 -0.78
C TRP A 279 26.20 -27.70 0.04
N PRO A 280 26.87 -26.62 0.48
CA PRO A 280 26.24 -25.59 1.30
C PRO A 280 25.36 -24.65 0.45
N ALA A 281 24.09 -24.49 0.83
CA ALA A 281 23.19 -23.52 0.20
C ALA A 281 23.31 -22.15 0.89
N GLY A 282 23.59 -21.11 0.12
CA GLY A 282 23.65 -19.73 0.61
C GLY A 282 22.25 -19.17 0.86
N ARG A 283 22.03 -18.55 2.03
CA ARG A 283 20.76 -17.87 2.38
C ARG A 283 20.50 -16.59 1.57
N HIS A 284 21.50 -16.08 0.84
CA HIS A 284 21.46 -14.79 0.14
C HIS A 284 20.99 -14.88 -1.33
N ASP A 285 20.84 -16.07 -1.91
CA ASP A 285 20.48 -16.21 -3.33
C ASP A 285 18.96 -16.33 -3.59
N ALA A 286 18.14 -16.28 -2.52
CA ALA A 286 16.69 -16.41 -2.62
C ALA A 286 15.98 -15.15 -3.17
N GLU A 287 16.58 -13.96 -3.03
CA GLU A 287 15.94 -12.69 -3.42
C GLU A 287 16.22 -12.26 -4.87
N LYS A 288 17.18 -12.89 -5.57
CA LYS A 288 17.50 -12.60 -6.99
C LYS A 288 17.24 -13.78 -7.92
N ALA A 289 16.19 -14.55 -7.64
CA ALA A 289 15.82 -15.72 -8.44
C ALA A 289 14.94 -15.37 -9.66
N ASP A 290 15.09 -14.17 -10.24
CA ASP A 290 14.53 -13.83 -11.56
C ASP A 290 15.68 -13.90 -12.59
N GLY A 291 16.19 -15.11 -12.77
CA GLY A 291 17.24 -15.39 -13.74
C GLY A 291 16.64 -15.44 -15.13
N SER A 292 16.94 -14.45 -15.97
CA SER A 292 16.69 -14.49 -17.42
C SER A 292 17.11 -15.85 -17.99
N ILE A 293 16.22 -16.49 -18.76
CA ILE A 293 16.53 -17.72 -19.49
C ILE A 293 17.81 -17.48 -20.30
N GLN A 294 18.85 -18.28 -20.06
CA GLN A 294 20.13 -18.07 -20.74
C GLN A 294 20.06 -18.63 -22.16
N LEU A 295 20.57 -17.90 -23.15
CA LEU A 295 20.50 -18.27 -24.58
C LEU A 295 20.97 -19.71 -24.87
N TRP A 296 21.97 -20.21 -24.14
CA TRP A 296 22.46 -21.59 -24.31
C TRP A 296 21.46 -22.66 -23.87
N GLN A 297 20.58 -22.36 -22.90
CA GLN A 297 19.54 -23.31 -22.45
C GLN A 297 18.45 -23.50 -23.52
N LEU A 298 18.14 -22.44 -24.26
CA LEU A 298 17.23 -22.46 -25.41
C LEU A 298 17.83 -23.16 -26.64
N ALA A 299 19.16 -23.12 -26.78
CA ALA A 299 19.87 -23.69 -27.92
C ALA A 299 20.03 -25.22 -27.86
N LEU A 300 19.86 -25.87 -26.70
CA LEU A 300 20.16 -27.29 -26.52
C LEU A 300 19.40 -28.26 -27.47
N PRO A 301 18.07 -28.16 -27.64
CA PRO A 301 17.37 -28.99 -28.63
C PRO A 301 17.83 -28.70 -30.06
N TRP A 302 18.18 -27.44 -30.36
CA TRP A 302 18.74 -27.06 -31.66
C TRP A 302 20.10 -27.69 -31.90
N VAL A 303 20.96 -27.71 -30.89
CA VAL A 303 22.27 -28.37 -30.94
C VAL A 303 22.12 -29.87 -31.19
N ALA A 304 21.20 -30.54 -30.49
CA ALA A 304 20.97 -31.99 -30.66
C ALA A 304 20.45 -32.32 -32.07
N VAL A 305 19.46 -31.58 -32.57
CA VAL A 305 18.94 -31.76 -33.93
C VAL A 305 20.01 -31.43 -34.98
N THR A 306 20.81 -30.38 -34.76
CA THR A 306 21.91 -30.02 -35.67
C THR A 306 22.98 -31.11 -35.70
N ALA A 307 23.32 -31.70 -34.55
CA ALA A 307 24.25 -32.83 -34.49
C ALA A 307 23.70 -34.03 -35.27
N GLY A 308 22.41 -34.37 -35.12
CA GLY A 308 21.75 -35.40 -35.93
C GLY A 308 21.78 -35.10 -37.43
N ALA A 309 21.54 -33.84 -37.82
CA ALA A 309 21.62 -33.41 -39.22
C ALA A 309 23.04 -33.50 -39.79
N ILE A 310 24.07 -33.20 -39.00
CA ILE A 310 25.48 -33.40 -39.39
C ILE A 310 25.77 -34.89 -39.64
N VAL A 311 25.19 -35.79 -38.82
CA VAL A 311 25.34 -37.24 -39.02
C VAL A 311 24.67 -37.70 -40.31
N VAL A 312 23.45 -37.23 -40.60
CA VAL A 312 22.78 -37.48 -41.89
C VAL A 312 23.65 -37.00 -43.05
N PHE A 313 24.20 -35.79 -42.94
CA PHE A 313 25.06 -35.20 -43.97
C PHE A 313 26.35 -36.00 -44.17
N ARG A 314 26.98 -36.46 -43.08
CA ARG A 314 28.14 -37.35 -43.14
C ARG A 314 27.80 -38.65 -43.85
N GLN A 315 26.70 -39.31 -43.47
CA GLN A 315 26.28 -40.57 -44.08
C GLN A 315 26.08 -40.40 -45.60
N ALA A 316 25.42 -39.32 -46.01
CA ALA A 316 25.22 -38.97 -47.41
C ALA A 316 26.53 -38.74 -48.18
N ILE A 317 27.55 -38.13 -47.55
CA ILE A 317 28.89 -37.98 -48.16
C ILE A 317 29.62 -39.31 -48.27
N THR A 318 29.41 -40.23 -47.33
CA THR A 318 30.06 -41.55 -47.32
C THR A 318 29.29 -42.62 -48.11
N ASP A 319 28.31 -42.23 -48.94
CA ASP A 319 27.40 -43.11 -49.69
C ASP A 319 26.72 -44.18 -48.82
N GLN A 320 26.47 -43.86 -47.54
CA GLN A 320 25.68 -44.68 -46.63
C GLN A 320 24.22 -44.20 -46.67
N ASN A 321 23.31 -45.11 -47.02
CA ASN A 321 21.88 -44.83 -47.01
C ASN A 321 21.33 -44.96 -45.58
N LEU A 322 20.42 -44.06 -45.22
CA LEU A 322 19.62 -44.17 -44.01
C LEU A 322 18.81 -45.46 -44.05
N ASP A 323 18.86 -46.23 -42.98
CA ASP A 323 17.99 -47.40 -42.85
C ASP A 323 16.52 -46.97 -42.56
N ARG A 324 15.60 -47.94 -42.55
CA ARG A 324 14.17 -47.67 -42.30
C ARG A 324 13.92 -47.09 -40.90
N PHE A 325 14.71 -47.48 -39.92
CA PHE A 325 14.58 -47.06 -38.53
C PHE A 325 15.12 -45.63 -38.34
N GLU A 326 16.30 -45.33 -38.87
CA GLU A 326 16.89 -43.98 -38.93
C GLU A 326 15.97 -43.01 -39.68
N THR A 327 15.36 -43.43 -40.78
CA THR A 327 14.40 -42.61 -41.53
C THR A 327 13.17 -42.27 -40.67
N ALA A 328 12.64 -43.25 -39.93
CA ALA A 328 11.50 -43.03 -39.04
C ALA A 328 11.88 -42.10 -37.88
N LEU A 329 13.07 -42.26 -37.30
CA LEU A 329 13.59 -41.38 -36.25
C LEU A 329 13.78 -39.94 -36.75
N ALA A 330 14.41 -39.75 -37.91
CA ALA A 330 14.61 -38.43 -38.51
C ALA A 330 13.27 -37.71 -38.79
N GLY A 331 12.28 -38.43 -39.34
CA GLY A 331 10.93 -37.91 -39.56
C GLY A 331 10.22 -37.53 -38.26
N GLY A 332 10.32 -38.39 -37.23
CA GLY A 332 9.76 -38.14 -35.91
C GLY A 332 10.37 -36.91 -35.22
N ILE A 333 11.71 -36.79 -35.25
CA ILE A 333 12.44 -35.62 -34.74
C ILE A 333 11.98 -34.35 -35.45
N GLY A 334 11.88 -34.37 -36.79
CA GLY A 334 11.42 -33.23 -37.57
C GLY A 334 10.00 -32.76 -37.19
N LEU A 335 9.05 -33.70 -37.04
CA LEU A 335 7.68 -33.39 -36.63
C LEU A 335 7.62 -32.80 -35.21
N LEU A 336 8.32 -33.40 -34.26
CA LEU A 336 8.39 -32.92 -32.89
C LEU A 336 9.06 -31.55 -32.81
N PHE A 337 10.09 -31.33 -33.62
CA PHE A 337 10.79 -30.05 -33.71
C PHE A 337 9.87 -28.93 -34.22
N VAL A 338 9.11 -29.17 -35.29
CA VAL A 338 8.11 -28.21 -35.79
C VAL A 338 7.04 -27.94 -34.74
N ALA A 339 6.51 -28.98 -34.09
CA ALA A 339 5.54 -28.82 -33.00
C ALA A 339 6.10 -27.98 -31.85
N SER A 340 7.37 -28.19 -31.48
CA SER A 340 8.05 -27.45 -30.42
C SER A 340 8.23 -25.99 -30.79
N HIS A 341 8.60 -25.72 -32.04
CA HIS A 341 8.76 -24.37 -32.56
C HIS A 341 7.44 -23.59 -32.56
N VAL A 342 6.34 -24.20 -33.03
CA VAL A 342 5.01 -23.58 -33.06
C VAL A 342 4.52 -23.26 -31.65
N LEU A 343 4.68 -24.18 -30.70
CA LEU A 343 4.32 -23.97 -29.30
C LEU A 343 5.14 -22.82 -28.68
N SER A 344 6.46 -22.83 -28.88
CA SER A 344 7.34 -21.76 -28.37
C SER A 344 6.96 -20.40 -28.94
N HIS A 345 6.67 -20.33 -30.24
CA HIS A 345 6.30 -19.08 -30.91
C HIS A 345 4.95 -18.55 -30.42
N ARG A 346 3.96 -19.43 -30.23
CA ARG A 346 2.66 -19.08 -29.64
C ARG A 346 2.80 -18.51 -28.23
N ASP A 347 3.64 -19.13 -27.40
CA ASP A 347 3.88 -18.67 -26.02
C ASP A 347 4.58 -17.30 -26.01
N SER A 348 5.57 -17.08 -26.88
CA SER A 348 6.22 -15.78 -27.04
C SER A 348 5.23 -14.68 -27.45
N HIS A 349 4.35 -14.95 -28.42
CA HIS A 349 3.30 -14.00 -28.80
C HIS A 349 2.31 -13.73 -27.66
N GLY A 350 1.94 -14.75 -26.89
CA GLY A 350 1.07 -14.59 -25.72
C GLY A 350 1.71 -13.71 -24.63
N LEU A 351 3.01 -13.86 -24.39
CA LEU A 351 3.76 -13.03 -23.44
C LEU A 351 3.83 -11.58 -23.88
N LEU A 352 4.11 -11.32 -25.17
CA LEU A 352 4.13 -9.96 -25.72
C LEU A 352 2.78 -9.27 -25.58
N LEU A 353 1.68 -9.96 -25.92
CA LEU A 353 0.33 -9.41 -25.76
C LEU A 353 -0.02 -9.13 -24.29
N ASN A 354 0.40 -10.01 -23.38
CA ASN A 354 0.18 -9.78 -21.95
C ASN A 354 1.00 -8.60 -21.42
N SER A 355 2.25 -8.43 -21.88
CA SER A 355 3.09 -7.27 -21.54
C SER A 355 2.44 -5.97 -22.02
N GLN A 356 2.01 -5.92 -23.27
CA GLN A 356 1.31 -4.76 -23.83
C GLN A 356 0.01 -4.45 -23.10
N ARG A 357 -0.77 -5.47 -22.71
CA ARG A 357 -1.99 -5.28 -21.91
C ARG A 357 -1.68 -4.75 -20.51
N ALA A 358 -0.62 -5.25 -19.87
CA ALA A 358 -0.21 -4.77 -18.55
C ALA A 358 0.26 -3.30 -18.63
N GLU A 359 1.06 -2.95 -19.63
CA GLU A 359 1.48 -1.57 -19.90
C GLU A 359 0.27 -0.66 -20.14
N ALA A 360 -0.65 -1.05 -21.04
CA ALA A 360 -1.85 -0.29 -21.32
C ALA A 360 -2.76 -0.16 -20.08
N GLN A 361 -2.80 -1.16 -19.20
CA GLN A 361 -3.56 -1.12 -17.95
C GLN A 361 -2.93 -0.15 -16.95
N VAL A 362 -1.60 -0.13 -16.83
CA VAL A 362 -0.88 0.83 -15.99
C VAL A 362 -1.09 2.24 -16.52
N GLU A 363 -0.96 2.44 -17.82
CA GLU A 363 -1.15 3.74 -18.45
C GLU A 363 -2.60 4.23 -18.28
N ARG A 364 -3.59 3.37 -18.51
CA ARG A 364 -5.01 3.69 -18.26
C ARG A 364 -5.28 4.05 -16.81
N ARG A 365 -4.70 3.30 -15.85
CA ARG A 365 -4.85 3.58 -14.42
C ARG A 365 -4.24 4.93 -14.05
N ASN A 366 -3.03 5.23 -14.55
CA ASN A 366 -2.37 6.50 -14.30
C ASN A 366 -3.15 7.68 -14.90
N ARG A 367 -3.67 7.54 -16.13
CA ARG A 367 -4.53 8.57 -16.73
C ARG A 367 -5.79 8.82 -15.90
N LEU A 368 -6.48 7.76 -15.48
CA LEU A 368 -7.66 7.88 -14.62
C LEU A 368 -7.34 8.58 -13.28
N LEU A 369 -6.24 8.23 -12.63
CA LEU A 369 -5.81 8.88 -11.38
C LEU A 369 -5.52 10.37 -11.61
N ASN A 370 -4.82 10.71 -12.70
CA ASN A 370 -4.53 12.10 -13.04
C ASN A 370 -5.81 12.89 -13.35
N GLU A 371 -6.79 12.30 -14.06
CA GLU A 371 -8.10 12.91 -14.31
C GLU A 371 -8.87 13.16 -12.99
N ILE A 372 -8.90 12.18 -12.09
CA ILE A 372 -9.54 12.33 -10.77
C ILE A 372 -8.88 13.46 -9.97
N LEU A 373 -7.55 13.52 -9.94
CA LEU A 373 -6.83 14.58 -9.23
C LEU A 373 -7.05 15.96 -9.89
N ALA A 374 -7.09 16.02 -11.22
CA ALA A 374 -7.30 17.25 -11.97
C ALA A 374 -8.68 17.88 -11.76
N HIS A 375 -9.72 17.04 -11.62
CA HIS A 375 -11.10 17.47 -11.42
C HIS A 375 -11.56 17.44 -9.95
N ALA A 376 -10.66 17.17 -9.00
CA ALA A 376 -11.01 17.20 -7.58
C ALA A 376 -11.44 18.61 -7.15
N PRO A 377 -12.54 18.75 -6.38
CA PRO A 377 -13.04 20.05 -5.92
C PRO A 377 -12.12 20.71 -4.87
N LEU A 378 -11.30 19.90 -4.20
CA LEU A 378 -10.32 20.30 -3.19
C LEU A 378 -8.95 20.56 -3.84
N GLY A 379 -8.22 21.53 -3.30
CA GLY A 379 -6.79 21.67 -3.57
C GLY A 379 -6.04 20.51 -2.93
N ILE A 380 -5.23 19.77 -3.69
CA ILE A 380 -4.44 18.65 -3.18
C ILE A 380 -2.97 18.98 -3.40
N ALA A 381 -2.17 18.86 -2.36
CA ALA A 381 -0.72 19.02 -2.41
C ALA A 381 -0.03 17.83 -1.75
N ARG A 382 1.03 17.34 -2.40
CA ARG A 382 1.98 16.43 -1.79
C ARG A 382 3.19 17.24 -1.34
N VAL A 383 3.52 17.16 -0.06
CA VAL A 383 4.58 17.96 0.57
C VAL A 383 5.65 17.02 1.12
N GLY A 384 6.92 17.31 0.87
CA GLY A 384 8.04 16.52 1.36
C GLY A 384 8.25 16.64 2.87
N PRO A 385 9.06 15.75 3.47
CA PRO A 385 9.49 15.88 4.88
C PRO A 385 10.31 17.14 5.17
N ASP A 386 10.75 17.84 4.13
CA ASP A 386 11.46 19.13 4.18
C ASP A 386 10.51 20.34 4.12
N MET A 387 9.19 20.11 4.11
CA MET A 387 8.15 21.12 3.95
C MET A 387 8.14 21.83 2.59
N ASN A 388 8.79 21.23 1.58
CA ASN A 388 8.71 21.69 0.20
C ASN A 388 7.60 20.96 -0.55
N VAL A 389 6.92 21.68 -1.43
CA VAL A 389 5.86 21.09 -2.27
C VAL A 389 6.50 20.16 -3.31
N ILE A 390 6.06 18.90 -3.36
CA ILE A 390 6.50 17.91 -4.36
C ILE A 390 5.63 18.02 -5.61
N ASP A 391 4.31 18.07 -5.42
CA ASP A 391 3.33 18.08 -6.51
C ASP A 391 1.99 18.65 -6.03
N VAL A 392 1.19 19.23 -6.93
CA VAL A 392 -0.12 19.81 -6.62
C VAL A 392 -1.11 19.56 -7.75
N ASN A 393 -2.39 19.46 -7.41
CA ASN A 393 -3.43 19.45 -8.43
C ASN A 393 -3.75 20.88 -8.95
N PRO A 394 -4.40 21.00 -10.13
CA PRO A 394 -4.78 22.30 -10.70
C PRO A 394 -5.67 23.15 -9.79
N ARG A 395 -6.53 22.50 -8.97
CA ARG A 395 -7.40 23.20 -8.03
C ARG A 395 -6.60 23.97 -6.97
N MET A 396 -5.54 23.37 -6.41
CA MET A 396 -4.66 24.02 -5.44
C MET A 396 -3.98 25.26 -6.04
N ALA A 397 -3.45 25.11 -7.26
CA ALA A 397 -2.83 26.21 -7.99
C ALA A 397 -3.84 27.36 -8.25
N GLY A 398 -5.10 27.01 -8.55
CA GLY A 398 -6.19 27.97 -8.69
C GLY A 398 -6.54 28.72 -7.39
N LEU A 399 -6.58 28.03 -6.25
CA LEU A 399 -6.86 28.64 -4.94
C LEU A 399 -5.82 29.72 -4.59
N LEU A 400 -4.54 29.44 -4.86
CA LEU A 400 -3.41 30.34 -4.59
C LEU A 400 -3.06 31.28 -5.75
N ARG A 401 -3.80 31.20 -6.87
CA ARG A 401 -3.63 32.02 -8.09
C ARG A 401 -2.22 31.93 -8.71
N THR A 402 -1.64 30.74 -8.69
CA THR A 402 -0.32 30.45 -9.27
C THR A 402 -0.39 29.25 -10.23
N SER A 403 0.74 28.85 -10.81
CA SER A 403 0.82 27.63 -11.63
C SER A 403 1.47 26.48 -10.85
N PRO A 404 1.08 25.21 -11.10
CA PRO A 404 1.67 24.06 -10.42
C PRO A 404 3.20 24.02 -10.47
N GLU A 405 3.78 24.37 -11.62
CA GLU A 405 5.23 24.32 -11.85
C GLU A 405 5.99 25.33 -10.99
N LYS A 406 5.36 26.46 -10.62
CA LYS A 406 5.94 27.46 -9.72
C LYS A 406 5.81 27.04 -8.26
N MET A 407 4.84 26.21 -7.92
CA MET A 407 4.66 25.71 -6.56
C MET A 407 5.64 24.58 -6.25
N THR A 408 5.88 23.68 -7.20
CA THR A 408 6.81 22.56 -7.01
C THR A 408 8.20 23.03 -6.60
N GLY A 409 8.71 22.47 -5.50
CA GLY A 409 10.01 22.79 -4.91
C GLY A 409 10.01 24.01 -3.98
N THR A 410 8.88 24.73 -3.86
CA THR A 410 8.79 25.89 -2.95
C THR A 410 8.35 25.47 -1.54
N PRO A 411 8.81 26.17 -0.48
CA PRO A 411 8.34 25.91 0.89
C PRO A 411 6.85 26.24 1.04
N VAL A 412 6.09 25.38 1.73
CA VAL A 412 4.66 25.63 2.01
C VAL A 412 4.45 26.94 2.78
N ALA A 413 5.41 27.33 3.62
CA ALA A 413 5.41 28.57 4.39
C ALA A 413 5.27 29.83 3.55
N THR A 414 5.68 29.80 2.27
CA THR A 414 5.56 30.95 1.35
C THR A 414 4.11 31.34 1.06
N TYR A 415 3.17 30.40 1.20
CA TYR A 415 1.74 30.61 0.92
C TYR A 415 0.90 30.73 2.19
N LEU A 416 1.54 30.78 3.37
CA LEU A 416 0.87 30.93 4.65
C LEU A 416 1.03 32.37 5.15
N HIS A 417 -0.02 32.94 5.73
CA HIS A 417 0.09 34.27 6.35
C HIS A 417 1.13 34.24 7.50
N PRO A 418 2.05 35.22 7.60
CA PRO A 418 3.14 35.20 8.58
C PRO A 418 2.69 34.98 10.04
N ASP A 419 1.58 35.60 10.43
CA ASP A 419 1.01 35.48 11.78
C ASP A 419 0.47 34.07 12.11
N GLU A 420 0.13 33.29 11.08
CA GLU A 420 -0.41 31.93 11.24
C GLU A 420 0.70 30.88 11.37
N PHE A 421 1.95 31.23 11.02
CA PHE A 421 3.06 30.27 10.93
C PHE A 421 3.30 29.51 12.25
N ALA A 422 3.37 30.23 13.37
CA ALA A 422 3.60 29.62 14.67
C ALA A 422 2.49 28.63 15.06
N ARG A 423 1.22 29.01 14.83
CA ARG A 423 0.05 28.20 15.15
C ARG A 423 -0.03 26.95 14.29
N VAL A 424 0.15 27.08 12.98
CA VAL A 424 0.14 25.94 12.05
C VAL A 424 1.28 24.98 12.38
N PHE A 425 2.47 25.48 12.72
CA PHE A 425 3.59 24.65 13.11
C PHE A 425 3.30 23.82 14.37
N GLU A 426 2.64 24.40 15.39
CA GLU A 426 2.22 23.67 16.59
C GLU A 426 1.21 22.57 16.27
N ILE A 427 0.21 22.86 15.43
CA ILE A 427 -0.80 21.89 15.00
C ILE A 427 -0.18 20.75 14.19
N PHE A 428 0.85 21.04 13.39
CA PHE A 428 1.52 20.05 12.54
C PHE A 428 2.51 19.16 13.32
N GLN A 429 2.94 19.57 14.51
CA GLN A 429 3.94 18.88 15.31
C GLN A 429 3.60 17.40 15.66
N PRO A 430 2.36 17.05 16.06
CA PRO A 430 1.96 15.66 16.34
C PRO A 430 2.08 14.75 15.12
N LEU A 431 1.78 15.26 13.92
CA LEU A 431 1.88 14.54 12.65
C LEU A 431 3.34 14.14 12.37
N TRP A 432 4.25 15.08 12.59
CA TRP A 432 5.69 14.88 12.42
C TRP A 432 6.26 13.83 13.37
N ARG A 433 5.82 13.87 14.64
CA ARG A 433 6.23 12.92 15.68
C ARG A 433 5.58 11.55 15.55
N GLY A 434 4.58 11.41 14.68
CA GLY A 434 3.77 10.20 14.56
C GLY A 434 2.88 9.91 15.75
N ALA A 435 2.54 10.96 16.52
CA ALA A 435 1.52 10.89 17.56
C ALA A 435 0.09 10.98 16.98
N ALA A 436 -0.04 11.49 15.76
CA ALA A 436 -1.28 11.53 14.98
C ALA A 436 -1.01 11.14 13.52
N ASP A 437 -1.98 10.51 12.86
CA ASP A 437 -1.91 10.16 11.44
C ASP A 437 -2.42 11.28 10.53
N SER A 438 -3.30 12.14 11.04
CA SER A 438 -3.85 13.32 10.37
C SER A 438 -4.06 14.49 11.34
N VAL A 439 -3.98 15.72 10.83
CA VAL A 439 -4.32 16.96 11.53
C VAL A 439 -5.09 17.89 10.59
N GLU A 440 -5.94 18.76 11.13
CA GLU A 440 -6.75 19.70 10.36
C GLU A 440 -6.87 21.05 11.07
N SER A 441 -7.02 22.13 10.30
CA SER A 441 -7.24 23.47 10.82
C SER A 441 -7.68 24.45 9.72
N ASP A 442 -8.29 25.55 10.11
CA ASP A 442 -8.51 26.70 9.24
C ASP A 442 -7.34 27.67 9.36
N SER A 443 -6.79 28.15 8.26
CA SER A 443 -5.71 29.14 8.26
C SER A 443 -5.84 30.14 7.12
N ARG A 444 -5.36 31.36 7.36
CA ARG A 444 -5.22 32.37 6.32
C ARG A 444 -4.01 32.05 5.44
N ALA A 445 -4.28 31.82 4.17
CA ALA A 445 -3.27 31.66 3.15
C ALA A 445 -3.07 32.96 2.36
N LEU A 446 -1.84 33.16 1.89
CA LEU A 446 -1.45 34.30 1.08
C LEU A 446 -1.37 33.86 -0.38
N ARG A 447 -2.19 34.46 -1.24
CA ARG A 447 -2.14 34.25 -2.69
C ARG A 447 -0.94 34.99 -3.29
N THR A 448 -0.46 34.56 -4.46
CA THR A 448 0.69 35.20 -5.12
C THR A 448 0.45 36.63 -5.59
N ASP A 449 -0.81 37.08 -5.66
CA ASP A 449 -1.19 38.46 -5.95
C ASP A 449 -1.27 39.36 -4.70
N GLY A 450 -0.94 38.81 -3.52
CA GLY A 450 -0.96 39.51 -2.24
C GLY A 450 -2.32 39.52 -1.53
N THR A 451 -3.37 38.93 -2.12
CA THR A 451 -4.67 38.78 -1.46
C THR A 451 -4.67 37.60 -0.48
N GLU A 452 -5.51 37.68 0.54
CA GLU A 452 -5.70 36.61 1.52
C GLU A 452 -6.90 35.73 1.16
N VAL A 453 -6.88 34.51 1.67
CA VAL A 453 -7.99 33.55 1.58
C VAL A 453 -8.00 32.65 2.81
N TRP A 454 -9.19 32.40 3.36
CA TRP A 454 -9.39 31.37 4.36
C TRP A 454 -9.42 30.00 3.71
N LEU A 455 -8.49 29.15 4.13
CA LEU A 455 -8.45 27.76 3.72
C LEU A 455 -8.65 26.86 4.93
N HIS A 456 -9.65 25.99 4.85
CA HIS A 456 -9.68 24.79 5.66
C HIS A 456 -8.70 23.79 5.07
N TRP A 457 -7.79 23.26 5.88
CA TRP A 457 -6.81 22.29 5.41
C TRP A 457 -6.72 21.08 6.33
N SER A 458 -6.51 19.91 5.71
CA SER A 458 -6.18 18.68 6.40
C SER A 458 -4.87 18.12 5.86
N ALA A 459 -4.03 17.56 6.73
CA ALA A 459 -2.74 16.99 6.37
C ALA A 459 -2.58 15.59 6.97
N THR A 460 -2.21 14.62 6.15
CA THR A 460 -2.00 13.22 6.54
C THR A 460 -0.55 12.79 6.28
N GLY A 461 0.09 12.13 7.23
CA GLY A 461 1.47 11.67 7.12
C GLY A 461 1.57 10.29 6.46
N VAL A 462 2.07 10.22 5.21
CA VAL A 462 2.24 8.94 4.51
C VAL A 462 3.62 8.36 4.80
N ARG A 463 3.66 7.15 5.35
CA ARG A 463 4.89 6.47 5.80
C ARG A 463 5.34 5.35 4.86
N ASN A 464 6.64 5.12 4.80
CA ASN A 464 7.20 3.97 4.09
C ASN A 464 7.15 2.68 4.94
N ALA A 465 7.53 1.54 4.35
CA ALA A 465 7.55 0.24 5.05
C ALA A 465 8.48 0.19 6.27
N ALA A 466 9.41 1.14 6.41
CA ALA A 466 10.30 1.27 7.57
C ALA A 466 9.74 2.20 8.66
N GLY A 467 8.53 2.75 8.49
CA GLY A 467 7.86 3.63 9.45
C GLY A 467 8.22 5.12 9.35
N HIS A 468 9.13 5.50 8.46
CA HIS A 468 9.52 6.91 8.25
C HIS A 468 8.52 7.63 7.35
N ILE A 469 8.27 8.92 7.60
CA ILE A 469 7.42 9.76 6.75
C ILE A 469 8.07 9.89 5.37
N SER A 470 7.35 9.48 4.33
CA SER A 470 7.75 9.64 2.93
C SER A 470 7.32 11.01 2.40
N TYR A 471 6.10 11.44 2.73
CA TYR A 471 5.54 12.74 2.37
C TYR A 471 4.26 13.01 3.19
N PHE A 472 3.81 14.26 3.21
CA PHE A 472 2.51 14.66 3.71
C PHE A 472 1.54 14.85 2.54
N LEU A 473 0.33 14.33 2.66
CA LEU A 473 -0.77 14.61 1.74
C LEU A 473 -1.65 15.67 2.39
N ALA A 474 -1.66 16.87 1.82
CA ALA A 474 -2.47 17.98 2.28
C ALA A 474 -3.64 18.24 1.33
N MET A 475 -4.82 18.47 1.87
CA MET A 475 -6.03 18.85 1.15
C MET A 475 -6.51 20.21 1.66
N TYR A 476 -6.99 21.06 0.75
CA TYR A 476 -7.37 22.44 1.02
C TYR A 476 -8.74 22.74 0.43
N GLU A 477 -9.60 23.36 1.22
CA GLU A 477 -10.93 23.83 0.84
C GLU A 477 -11.02 25.34 1.08
N ASP A 478 -11.71 26.04 0.18
CA ASP A 478 -11.96 27.48 0.31
C ASP A 478 -13.15 27.71 1.25
N THR A 479 -12.90 28.37 2.38
CA THR A 479 -13.91 28.64 3.41
C THR A 479 -14.18 30.14 3.59
N ASP A 480 -13.75 31.00 2.66
CA ASP A 480 -14.01 32.46 2.72
C ASP A 480 -15.50 32.77 2.91
N ALA A 481 -16.37 32.09 2.15
CA ALA A 481 -17.81 32.31 2.21
C ALA A 481 -18.43 31.91 3.55
N GLU A 482 -17.94 30.81 4.15
CA GLU A 482 -18.41 30.33 5.45
C GLU A 482 -17.96 31.28 6.57
N HIS A 483 -16.69 31.68 6.57
CA HIS A 483 -16.16 32.65 7.53
C HIS A 483 -16.90 33.99 7.45
N ALA A 484 -17.12 34.52 6.24
CA ALA A 484 -17.87 35.76 6.06
C ALA A 484 -19.34 35.64 6.56
N ALA A 485 -19.98 34.50 6.33
CA ALA A 485 -21.33 34.25 6.82
C ALA A 485 -21.39 34.15 8.35
N ASN A 486 -20.42 33.47 8.97
CA ASN A 486 -20.30 33.35 10.42
C ASN A 486 -20.03 34.70 11.10
N GLU A 487 -19.14 35.53 10.53
CA GLU A 487 -18.90 36.88 11.01
C GLU A 487 -20.15 37.76 10.91
N ALA A 488 -20.87 37.70 9.78
CA ALA A 488 -22.13 38.42 9.61
C ALA A 488 -23.21 37.97 10.60
N ALA A 489 -23.31 36.66 10.85
CA ALA A 489 -24.25 36.10 11.83
C ALA A 489 -23.91 36.54 13.26
N ALA A 490 -22.63 36.51 13.63
CA ALA A 490 -22.17 36.96 14.94
C ALA A 490 -22.44 38.46 15.16
N ALA A 491 -22.19 39.29 14.14
CA ALA A 491 -22.51 40.72 14.18
C ALA A 491 -24.02 40.97 14.33
N HIS A 492 -24.86 40.21 13.63
CA HIS A 492 -26.32 40.32 13.73
C HIS A 492 -26.82 39.91 15.13
N LEU A 493 -26.30 38.83 15.70
CA LEU A 493 -26.66 38.37 17.03
C LEU A 493 -26.26 39.38 18.11
N ALA A 494 -25.05 39.94 18.04
CA ALA A 494 -24.61 41.02 18.92
C ALA A 494 -25.54 42.25 18.83
N GLY A 495 -26.05 42.57 17.64
CA GLY A 495 -27.06 43.61 17.43
C GLY A 495 -28.37 43.33 18.14
N LEU A 496 -28.89 42.09 18.03
CA LEU A 496 -30.13 41.66 18.68
C LEU A 496 -30.00 41.66 20.22
N GLU A 497 -28.88 41.19 20.75
CA GLU A 497 -28.61 41.20 22.21
C GLU A 497 -28.60 42.63 22.76
N ARG A 498 -28.00 43.57 22.04
CA ARG A 498 -28.00 44.99 22.42
C ARG A 498 -29.42 45.56 22.47
N LEU A 499 -30.26 45.24 21.49
CA LEU A 499 -31.66 45.70 21.45
C LEU A 499 -32.47 45.10 22.61
N ASN A 500 -32.30 43.81 22.87
CA ASN A 500 -32.98 43.14 23.98
C ASN A 500 -32.56 43.70 25.35
N ARG A 501 -31.29 44.08 25.51
CA ARG A 501 -30.79 44.75 26.71
C ARG A 501 -31.46 46.11 26.92
N LEU A 502 -31.51 46.96 25.89
CA LEU A 502 -32.18 48.27 25.96
C LEU A 502 -33.67 48.13 26.31
N LYS A 503 -34.35 47.14 25.73
CA LYS A 503 -35.75 46.82 26.06
C LYS A 503 -35.90 46.45 27.54
N SER A 504 -35.00 45.63 28.07
CA SER A 504 -35.03 45.19 29.46
C SER A 504 -34.76 46.35 30.43
N GLU A 505 -33.80 47.22 30.10
CA GLU A 505 -33.50 48.45 30.86
C GLU A 505 -34.72 49.39 30.89
N PHE A 506 -35.40 49.60 29.76
CA PHE A 506 -36.62 50.40 29.69
C PHE A 506 -37.75 49.85 30.58
N VAL A 507 -38.03 48.54 30.48
CA VAL A 507 -39.06 47.89 31.32
C VAL A 507 -38.74 48.00 32.80
N SER A 508 -37.47 47.88 33.18
CA SER A 508 -37.02 48.04 34.56
C SER A 508 -37.27 49.45 35.09
N LEU A 509 -36.94 50.47 34.29
CA LEU A 509 -37.18 51.88 34.62
C LEU A 509 -38.67 52.17 34.86
N VAL A 510 -39.54 51.75 33.94
CA VAL A 510 -41.00 51.94 34.07
C VAL A 510 -41.54 51.25 35.33
N SER A 511 -41.09 50.01 35.58
CA SER A 511 -41.49 49.25 36.77
C SER A 511 -41.06 49.93 38.07
N HIS A 512 -39.88 50.57 38.08
CA HIS A 512 -39.40 51.33 39.23
C HIS A 512 -40.28 52.55 39.50
N GLU A 513 -40.60 53.32 38.46
CA GLU A 513 -41.44 54.50 38.59
C GLU A 513 -42.87 54.17 39.06
N PHE A 514 -43.45 53.07 38.55
CA PHE A 514 -44.73 52.55 39.05
C PHE A 514 -44.67 52.18 40.53
N ARG A 515 -43.61 51.49 40.97
CA ARG A 515 -43.47 51.09 42.37
C ARG A 515 -43.36 52.32 43.28
N THR A 516 -42.57 53.33 42.90
CA THR A 516 -42.43 54.56 43.68
C THR A 516 -43.77 55.29 43.84
N ALA A 517 -44.56 55.43 42.76
CA ALA A 517 -45.87 56.08 42.84
C ALA A 517 -46.86 55.28 43.72
N LEU A 518 -46.87 53.95 43.58
CA LEU A 518 -47.72 53.08 44.41
C LEU A 518 -47.33 53.12 45.89
N VAL A 519 -46.05 53.17 46.22
CA VAL A 519 -45.58 53.32 47.62
C VAL A 519 -46.08 54.64 48.22
N GLY A 520 -46.06 55.73 47.45
CA GLY A 520 -46.65 57.01 47.87
C GLY A 520 -48.14 56.89 48.15
N ILE A 521 -48.92 56.35 47.20
CA ILE A 521 -50.37 56.16 47.35
C ILE A 521 -50.69 55.30 48.58
N SER A 522 -50.03 54.15 48.72
CA SER A 522 -50.26 53.24 49.85
C SER A 522 -49.86 53.87 51.17
N GLY A 523 -48.68 54.51 51.26
CA GLY A 523 -48.19 55.11 52.50
C GLY A 523 -49.07 56.26 53.00
N PHE A 524 -49.47 57.18 52.11
CA PHE A 524 -50.42 58.25 52.47
C PHE A 524 -51.80 57.69 52.83
N SER A 525 -52.25 56.62 52.17
CA SER A 525 -53.52 55.96 52.49
C SER A 525 -53.48 55.27 53.86
N GLU A 526 -52.36 54.66 54.22
CA GLU A 526 -52.13 54.05 55.53
C GLU A 526 -52.10 55.10 56.64
N MET A 527 -51.41 56.24 56.44
CA MET A 527 -51.39 57.34 57.42
C MET A 527 -52.79 57.92 57.68
N ILE A 528 -53.63 58.07 56.65
CA ILE A 528 -55.03 58.51 56.83
C ILE A 528 -55.85 57.46 57.59
N ARG A 529 -55.57 56.17 57.40
CA ARG A 529 -56.36 55.07 57.97
C ARG A 529 -55.99 54.74 59.42
N ASP A 530 -54.70 54.72 59.72
CA ASP A 530 -54.15 54.09 60.93
C ASP A 530 -53.66 55.09 61.98
N GLU A 531 -53.41 56.36 61.61
CA GLU A 531 -52.96 57.42 62.53
C GLU A 531 -54.07 58.46 62.83
N ASP A 532 -53.97 59.14 63.98
CA ASP A 532 -54.90 60.22 64.37
C ASP A 532 -54.47 61.54 63.71
N VAL A 533 -54.81 61.68 62.43
CA VAL A 533 -54.44 62.84 61.58
C VAL A 533 -55.52 63.91 61.57
N SER A 534 -55.12 65.18 61.57
CA SER A 534 -56.06 66.29 61.49
C SER A 534 -56.80 66.33 60.14
N LEU A 535 -57.91 67.06 60.06
CA LEU A 535 -58.64 67.26 58.81
C LEU A 535 -57.79 67.98 57.74
N GLU A 536 -56.85 68.83 58.14
CA GLU A 536 -55.92 69.48 57.21
C GLU A 536 -54.88 68.50 56.66
N GLU A 537 -54.28 67.67 57.53
CA GLU A 537 -53.33 66.62 57.12
C GLU A 537 -54.01 65.56 56.24
N THR A 538 -55.24 65.18 56.56
CA THR A 538 -56.04 64.26 55.73
C THR A 538 -56.24 64.82 54.32
N LYS A 539 -56.56 66.11 54.20
CA LYS A 539 -56.70 66.77 52.88
C LYS A 539 -55.37 66.86 52.14
N ALA A 540 -54.26 67.11 52.84
CA ALA A 540 -52.93 67.13 52.25
C ALA A 540 -52.53 65.74 51.72
N TYR A 541 -52.66 64.68 52.53
CA TYR A 541 -52.40 63.31 52.11
C TYR A 541 -53.32 62.84 50.98
N ALA A 542 -54.62 63.16 51.03
CA ALA A 542 -55.54 62.88 49.92
C ALA A 542 -55.15 63.60 48.62
N THR A 543 -54.62 64.83 48.73
CA THR A 543 -54.09 65.58 47.59
C THR A 543 -52.87 64.89 46.99
N ASP A 544 -51.95 64.40 47.82
CA ASP A 544 -50.74 63.72 47.33
C ASP A 544 -51.04 62.32 46.77
N ILE A 545 -52.01 61.59 47.34
CA ILE A 545 -52.55 60.36 46.73
C ILE A 545 -53.13 60.65 45.35
N ASN A 546 -53.92 61.71 45.20
CA ASN A 546 -54.51 62.06 43.92
C ASN A 546 -53.42 62.43 42.89
N LYS A 547 -52.39 63.19 43.30
CA LYS A 547 -51.25 63.52 42.42
C LYS A 547 -50.50 62.28 41.95
N GLU A 548 -50.21 61.33 42.83
CA GLU A 548 -49.53 60.08 42.45
C GLU A 548 -50.42 59.18 41.57
N SER A 549 -51.74 59.17 41.81
CA SER A 549 -52.71 58.47 40.96
C SER A 549 -52.78 59.06 39.54
N GLU A 550 -52.85 60.38 39.44
CA GLU A 550 -52.80 61.10 38.16
C GLU A 550 -51.47 60.88 37.43
N ARG A 551 -50.36 60.86 38.17
CA ARG A 551 -49.03 60.57 37.62
C ARG A 551 -48.95 59.16 37.06
N LEU A 552 -49.46 58.16 37.79
CA LEU A 552 -49.51 56.76 37.34
C LEU A 552 -50.39 56.63 36.09
N ASN A 553 -51.55 57.28 36.09
CA ASN A 553 -52.47 57.27 34.95
C ASN A 553 -51.85 57.88 33.69
N ARG A 554 -51.12 59.00 33.82
CA ARG A 554 -50.35 59.57 32.70
C ARG A 554 -49.32 58.56 32.16
N MET A 555 -48.52 57.96 33.05
CA MET A 555 -47.48 57.01 32.66
C MET A 555 -48.02 55.74 31.99
N ILE A 556 -49.19 55.24 32.42
CA ILE A 556 -49.88 54.12 31.77
C ILE A 556 -50.33 54.51 30.37
N ASN A 557 -50.92 55.70 30.20
CA ASN A 557 -51.36 56.16 28.89
C ASN A 557 -50.18 56.40 27.95
N ASP A 558 -49.07 56.96 28.45
CA ASP A 558 -47.84 57.14 27.68
C ASP A 558 -47.27 55.77 27.22
N MET A 559 -47.30 54.76 28.09
CA MET A 559 -46.88 53.39 27.75
C MET A 559 -47.80 52.74 26.70
N LEU A 560 -49.12 52.93 26.80
CA LEU A 560 -50.09 52.42 25.84
C LEU A 560 -49.99 53.11 24.48
N ASP A 561 -49.74 54.42 24.46
CA ASP A 561 -49.48 55.17 23.23
C ASP A 561 -48.17 54.71 22.60
N LEU A 562 -47.11 54.48 23.38
CA LEU A 562 -45.84 53.93 22.89
C LEU A 562 -46.02 52.52 22.29
N ASP A 563 -46.73 51.61 22.96
CA ASP A 563 -47.01 50.25 22.46
C ASP A 563 -47.80 50.29 21.13
N ARG A 564 -48.78 51.21 21.02
CA ARG A 564 -49.53 51.41 19.78
C ARG A 564 -48.65 51.94 18.64
N ILE A 565 -47.69 52.81 18.94
CA ILE A 565 -46.72 53.32 17.96
C ILE A 565 -45.77 52.21 17.51
N GLU A 566 -45.18 51.44 18.44
CA GLU A 566 -44.27 50.32 18.13
C GLU A 566 -44.96 49.20 17.33
N ALA A 567 -46.22 48.92 17.65
CA ALA A 567 -47.02 47.93 16.92
C ALA A 567 -47.54 48.44 15.56
N GLY A 568 -47.29 49.70 15.19
CA GLY A 568 -47.82 50.33 13.98
C GLY A 568 -49.35 50.44 13.97
N ARG A 569 -49.99 50.45 15.15
CA ARG A 569 -51.44 50.48 15.33
C ARG A 569 -51.99 51.87 15.66
N LEU A 570 -51.11 52.86 15.86
CA LEU A 570 -51.54 54.25 15.99
C LEU A 570 -52.17 54.69 14.66
N THR A 571 -53.47 54.95 14.70
CA THR A 571 -54.21 55.53 13.58
C THR A 571 -54.34 57.03 13.82
N LEU A 572 -53.89 57.81 12.84
CA LEU A 572 -54.08 59.26 12.83
C LEU A 572 -55.39 59.56 12.10
N HIS A 573 -56.12 60.56 12.56
CA HIS A 573 -57.32 61.06 11.91
C HIS A 573 -57.09 62.49 11.42
N PRO A 574 -56.43 62.69 10.26
CA PRO A 574 -56.15 64.02 9.73
C PRO A 574 -57.44 64.78 9.44
N GLN A 575 -57.49 66.02 9.91
CA GLN A 575 -58.56 66.98 9.68
C GLN A 575 -57.94 68.31 9.26
N ALA A 576 -58.74 69.16 8.61
CA ALA A 576 -58.35 70.52 8.30
C ALA A 576 -58.34 71.34 9.60
N VAL A 577 -57.16 71.70 10.10
CA VAL A 577 -56.98 72.37 11.40
C VAL A 577 -56.18 73.66 11.23
N ALA A 578 -56.66 74.74 11.84
CA ALA A 578 -55.89 75.97 12.01
C ALA A 578 -54.91 75.79 13.18
N ILE A 579 -53.61 75.66 12.89
CA ILE A 579 -52.59 75.36 13.91
C ILE A 579 -52.48 76.47 14.97
N ASN A 580 -52.69 77.73 14.59
CA ASN A 580 -52.69 78.84 15.54
C ASN A 580 -53.76 78.69 16.63
N ASP A 581 -54.94 78.14 16.31
CA ASP A 581 -56.00 77.91 17.29
C ASP A 581 -55.54 76.87 18.34
N LEU A 582 -54.87 75.80 17.92
CA LEU A 582 -54.31 74.81 18.84
C LEU A 582 -53.17 75.37 19.70
N LEU A 583 -52.33 76.24 19.13
CA LEU A 583 -51.22 76.87 19.84
C LEU A 583 -51.71 77.87 20.88
N GLU A 584 -52.72 78.69 20.55
CA GLU A 584 -53.31 79.64 21.48
C GLU A 584 -54.07 78.91 22.60
N ASP A 585 -54.86 77.87 22.28
CA ASP A 585 -55.52 77.02 23.28
C ASP A 585 -54.49 76.37 24.24
N GLY A 586 -53.37 75.89 23.70
CA GLY A 586 -52.27 75.35 24.49
C GLY A 586 -51.63 76.40 25.39
N ALA A 587 -51.31 77.57 24.83
CA ALA A 587 -50.71 78.68 25.55
C ALA A 587 -51.63 79.20 26.67
N ASP A 588 -52.93 79.32 26.43
CA ASP A 588 -53.93 79.73 27.42
C ASP A 588 -54.03 78.75 28.60
N ARG A 589 -54.03 77.44 28.31
CA ARG A 589 -53.98 76.43 29.37
C ARG A 589 -52.68 76.52 30.18
N ALA A 590 -51.56 76.73 29.50
CA ALA A 590 -50.27 76.90 30.16
C ALA A 590 -50.26 78.16 31.05
N ARG A 591 -50.84 79.28 30.58
CA ARG A 591 -51.00 80.54 31.33
C ARG A 591 -51.85 80.33 32.58
N ALA A 592 -52.96 79.60 32.45
CA ALA A 592 -53.84 79.28 33.58
C ALA A 592 -53.18 78.34 34.61
N SER A 593 -52.25 77.49 34.17
CA SER A 593 -51.56 76.52 35.04
C SER A 593 -50.31 77.08 35.75
N SER A 594 -49.82 78.26 35.35
CA SER A 594 -48.55 78.83 35.84
C SER A 594 -48.70 80.28 36.25
N GLU A 595 -48.64 80.56 37.56
CA GLU A 595 -48.70 81.93 38.09
C GLU A 595 -47.37 82.70 37.98
N ARG A 596 -46.27 82.00 37.63
CA ARG A 596 -44.90 82.56 37.67
C ARG A 596 -44.27 82.80 36.30
N HIS A 597 -44.69 82.07 35.26
CA HIS A 597 -44.07 82.14 33.94
C HIS A 597 -44.84 83.09 33.03
N VAL A 598 -44.11 83.86 32.23
CA VAL A 598 -44.69 84.72 31.20
C VAL A 598 -44.75 83.94 29.89
N ILE A 599 -45.95 83.73 29.34
CA ILE A 599 -46.15 82.97 28.11
C ILE A 599 -46.56 83.92 26.99
N VAL A 600 -45.65 84.12 26.05
CA VAL A 600 -45.79 85.06 24.92
C VAL A 600 -46.09 84.27 23.65
N THR A 601 -47.09 84.71 22.89
CA THR A 601 -47.43 84.11 21.59
C THR A 601 -47.03 85.04 20.44
N HIS A 602 -46.29 84.50 19.48
CA HIS A 602 -45.82 85.14 18.25
C HIS A 602 -46.29 84.30 17.05
N LEU A 603 -47.59 84.34 16.79
CA LEU A 603 -48.23 83.51 15.77
C LEU A 603 -48.35 84.27 14.45
N ASP A 604 -47.97 83.64 13.34
CA ASP A 604 -48.16 84.20 11.99
C ASP A 604 -49.65 84.22 11.63
N PRO A 605 -50.26 85.40 11.42
CA PRO A 605 -51.70 85.50 11.13
C PRO A 605 -52.10 84.96 9.75
N GLU A 606 -51.16 84.77 8.82
CA GLU A 606 -51.42 84.22 7.48
C GLU A 606 -51.10 82.72 7.38
N LEU A 607 -50.95 82.04 8.52
CA LEU A 607 -50.61 80.62 8.56
C LEU A 607 -51.68 79.76 7.86
N PRO A 608 -51.29 78.89 6.91
CA PRO A 608 -52.24 78.06 6.17
C PRO A 608 -52.88 76.98 7.07
N ILE A 609 -54.08 76.53 6.69
CA ILE A 609 -54.75 75.38 7.32
C ILE A 609 -53.95 74.10 7.03
N SER A 610 -53.65 73.32 8.08
CA SER A 610 -52.89 72.07 7.98
C SER A 610 -53.79 70.84 8.05
N GLN A 611 -53.35 69.74 7.43
CA GLN A 611 -53.98 68.42 7.58
C GLN A 611 -53.26 67.66 8.69
N CYS A 612 -53.80 67.71 9.91
CA CYS A 612 -53.24 67.01 11.06
C CYS A 612 -54.33 66.40 11.94
N ASP A 613 -53.94 65.50 12.83
CA ASP A 613 -54.82 64.99 13.87
C ASP A 613 -54.87 66.04 15.01
N PRO A 614 -56.03 66.68 15.26
CA PRO A 614 -56.12 67.77 16.23
C PRO A 614 -55.80 67.31 17.65
N ASP A 615 -56.25 66.11 18.05
CA ASP A 615 -56.05 65.60 19.40
C ASP A 615 -54.57 65.28 19.65
N ARG A 616 -53.90 64.63 18.68
CA ARG A 616 -52.47 64.30 18.79
C ARG A 616 -51.59 65.53 18.68
N SER A 617 -51.95 66.49 17.85
CA SER A 617 -51.21 67.76 17.74
C SER A 617 -51.33 68.57 19.03
N ALA A 618 -52.53 68.65 19.62
CA ALA A 618 -52.74 69.28 20.92
C ALA A 618 -51.95 68.58 22.04
N GLN A 619 -51.85 67.25 22.01
CA GLN A 619 -51.04 66.48 22.97
C GLN A 619 -49.55 66.84 22.87
N VAL A 620 -49.00 66.96 21.66
CA VAL A 620 -47.60 67.38 21.44
C VAL A 620 -47.36 68.79 21.98
N ILE A 621 -48.23 69.74 21.62
CA ILE A 621 -48.14 71.14 22.07
C ILE A 621 -48.21 71.22 23.60
N ALA A 622 -49.16 70.52 24.22
CA ALA A 622 -49.32 70.49 25.67
C ALA A 622 -48.08 69.89 26.38
N ASN A 623 -47.49 68.83 25.83
CA ASN A 623 -46.29 68.21 26.38
C ASN A 623 -45.07 69.14 26.30
N LEU A 624 -44.89 69.83 25.17
CA LEU A 624 -43.79 70.80 25.01
C LEU A 624 -43.96 72.01 25.95
N LEU A 625 -45.17 72.57 26.05
CA LEU A 625 -45.46 73.67 26.97
C LEU A 625 -45.29 73.26 28.44
N SER A 626 -45.75 72.07 28.82
CA SER A 626 -45.57 71.55 30.18
C SER A 626 -44.09 71.37 30.51
N ASN A 627 -43.28 70.90 29.55
CA ASN A 627 -41.83 70.83 29.70
C ASN A 627 -41.21 72.23 29.82
N GLY A 628 -41.63 73.19 29.00
CA GLY A 628 -41.20 74.59 29.09
C GLY A 628 -41.43 75.17 30.50
N VAL A 629 -42.62 74.99 31.07
CA VAL A 629 -42.96 75.45 32.43
C VAL A 629 -42.16 74.72 33.52
N ARG A 630 -41.90 73.42 33.34
CA ARG A 630 -41.22 72.60 34.34
C ARG A 630 -39.71 72.86 34.40
N TYR A 631 -39.07 73.08 33.26
CA TYR A 631 -37.61 73.17 33.13
C TYR A 631 -37.07 74.60 33.03
N SER A 632 -37.94 75.60 32.91
CA SER A 632 -37.53 77.01 32.97
C SER A 632 -37.38 77.45 34.43
N PRO A 633 -36.17 77.80 34.89
CA PRO A 633 -35.97 78.31 36.24
C PRO A 633 -36.54 79.73 36.40
N ASP A 634 -36.90 80.09 37.64
CA ASP A 634 -37.24 81.47 38.06
C ASP A 634 -38.42 82.16 37.36
N GLY A 635 -39.33 81.41 36.71
CA GLY A 635 -40.49 82.00 36.04
C GLY A 635 -40.15 82.67 34.71
N GLY A 636 -39.11 82.18 34.03
CA GLY A 636 -38.65 82.69 32.74
C GLY A 636 -39.74 82.75 31.66
N GLU A 637 -39.46 83.52 30.61
CA GLU A 637 -40.35 83.67 29.46
C GLU A 637 -40.39 82.40 28.60
N ILE A 638 -41.58 81.95 28.24
CA ILE A 638 -41.81 80.85 27.31
C ILE A 638 -42.50 81.44 26.07
N ALA A 639 -41.82 81.36 24.92
CA ALA A 639 -42.28 81.98 23.68
C ALA A 639 -42.79 80.94 22.69
N VAL A 640 -44.09 80.99 22.40
CA VAL A 640 -44.74 80.14 21.40
C VAL A 640 -44.78 80.88 20.09
N SER A 641 -44.25 80.30 19.01
CA SER A 641 -44.20 80.94 17.70
C SER A 641 -44.61 79.99 16.59
N SER A 642 -45.22 80.54 15.54
CA SER A 642 -45.53 79.84 14.30
C SER A 642 -45.06 80.64 13.09
N GLU A 643 -44.49 79.95 12.09
CA GLU A 643 -44.06 80.55 10.82
C GLU A 643 -44.33 79.56 9.67
N SER A 644 -44.75 80.06 8.50
CA SER A 644 -44.79 79.24 7.29
C SER A 644 -43.48 79.35 6.52
N ARG A 645 -42.81 78.21 6.29
CA ARG A 645 -41.58 78.12 5.49
C ARG A 645 -41.66 77.00 4.47
N GLU A 646 -41.45 77.33 3.19
CA GLU A 646 -41.31 76.37 2.09
C GLU A 646 -42.43 75.30 2.01
N GLY A 647 -43.67 75.67 2.38
CA GLY A 647 -44.82 74.74 2.37
C GLY A 647 -44.94 73.85 3.62
N VAL A 648 -44.16 74.13 4.66
CA VAL A 648 -44.23 73.53 6.00
C VAL A 648 -44.63 74.61 7.02
N ILE A 649 -45.29 74.20 8.09
CA ILE A 649 -45.57 75.05 9.25
C ILE A 649 -44.52 74.71 10.32
N ASP A 650 -43.68 75.68 10.66
CA ASP A 650 -42.74 75.58 11.76
C ASP A 650 -43.41 76.09 13.04
N VAL A 651 -43.31 75.30 14.11
CA VAL A 651 -43.81 75.62 15.45
C VAL A 651 -42.64 75.55 16.42
N SER A 652 -42.46 76.60 17.23
CA SER A 652 -41.44 76.66 18.28
C SER A 652 -42.08 77.04 19.61
N ILE A 653 -41.68 76.34 20.69
CA ILE A 653 -42.15 76.52 22.08
C ILE A 653 -40.93 76.55 23.00
#